data_AF-A0A8T4QDE2-F1
#
_entry.id   AF-A0A8T4QDE2-F1
#
_cell.length_a   1.000
_cell.length_b   1.000
_cell.length_c   1.000
_cell.angle_alpha   90.00
_cell.angle_beta   90.00
_cell.angle_gamma   90.00
#
_symmetry.space_group_name_H-M   'P 1'
#
loop_
_entity.id
_entity.type
_entity.pdbx_description
1 polymer ?
#
loop_
_entity_poly.entity_id
_entity_poly.type
_entity_poly.pdbx_seq_one_letter_code
_entity_poly.pdbx_strand_id
1 'polypeptide(L)'
;MKKAIFFTIDSLLASGIIIIAVLLVSNFYSQEQQQVNVNYASQDLVRVFSTLTVGDVKNDYVKTLIANGEITNTDNTIIEQIGDFWAENTEEKLNLSYNLTKNLTDDIIPSSYGVSVLINGEEIYSRNIPVKRALVSSRKIISGIAKAKPTEGFTARVLLNGIKSKKTNAYVYFGGYEGDGNLTKKLVLPNDVISFNSSYLEVDSGGNFDLYINGFFSGSYVKGSSGGGNMLADKWNISNAYLVNFKPGENNITINFASENNYIAGGFLRATYTTSSYNDTQTHGYEKYLFPGIEGVINLYSSIYAPNEPSNMNISLHFLSQYQIYLTIGNTTVFESNSSLGEQTILLNNSNISGMLNYNLLGKKTIPIRMGLRNVSYILGGSNSDAALITDRTGSMNACDVNVNCTAGICDSNPTGGCHDRRDNVAIKSNKKFIDTILATQGNQVALVGYGSETDPVCDFHDFSIDNASLKYRVSNYSNEFCDYTCISCGIASATELLTEEEKLHGFNETSAINETRFSIGDATSLYSVTEKFNVTINPNKLIKSRLTVLGKSVETENNYQQCIYFNGIYLGRMCEPLGDPGWHTCSYPLKPKWFVGNVANVTITAGTTNGCFATSGTNDNWDFKDVKISVWQTQSSAPGIEFNTASSEVQIGDSPFQQIATVNLNINVDKSKTKAVSLEFEAIDVSPNYFDCVYVNGNYIGRVDYQEWNNTNVWQKVLIDVPTAWMKNGMNEINFTSGTTSGCKRTSGDNDEWRFRNVNLSVVWSDDGYSYAKSKSMVVMSDGEANTKIGDCSGCDSAGARAETIAKACEANDLYGIKIYAIAFGNVGATAINTLNQTACCDDCSHFYTSNNEDELLSIYTQIAQSVVNITFEAQYINITSGNIQKTRLYPDSYIEFNYSAPDIQFNKVPLSFETDRFGNNISTGTLTIYANTSVSDAKVTSYSGSKWTDKLVVNGNTVYRLSDYGSDYQILGDPFAVNIPVGNINEGSNSITISTGVNSTAPTNGSSDDRAIYTLLLSGFADYSSVVAKSDGCSWTVSFEDGTFSTIKVPSTYSGADTCSYTSASKTYDANDALDNAVFQLFSNLDIDKNGKLNVNIDESNLNVNTLTISKVPSLWGPAIIEIRVWE
;
A
#
# COMPACT_ATOMS: atom_id res chain seq x y z
N MET A 1 -113.04 10.05 -95.92
CA MET A 1 -112.22 9.11 -95.12
C MET A 1 -111.31 8.17 -95.95
N LYS A 2 -111.04 8.45 -97.25
CA LYS A 2 -110.20 7.59 -98.13
C LYS A 2 -108.83 8.19 -98.54
N LYS A 3 -108.50 9.43 -98.11
CA LYS A 3 -107.21 10.08 -98.43
C LYS A 3 -106.19 10.10 -97.27
N ALA A 4 -106.62 9.82 -96.04
CA ALA A 4 -105.73 9.77 -94.88
C ALA A 4 -104.88 8.48 -94.83
N ILE A 5 -105.41 7.36 -95.34
CA ILE A 5 -104.73 6.06 -95.32
C ILE A 5 -103.46 6.05 -96.19
N PHE A 6 -103.47 6.75 -97.33
CA PHE A 6 -102.31 6.81 -98.22
C PHE A 6 -101.10 7.52 -97.58
N PHE A 7 -101.33 8.61 -96.83
CA PHE A 7 -100.24 9.31 -96.13
C PHE A 7 -99.69 8.50 -94.94
N THR A 8 -100.53 7.70 -94.27
CA THR A 8 -100.06 6.83 -93.17
C THR A 8 -99.23 5.66 -93.71
N ILE A 9 -99.61 5.08 -94.86
CA ILE A 9 -98.85 4.00 -95.49
C ILE A 9 -97.51 4.49 -96.04
N ASP A 10 -97.45 5.66 -96.69
CA ASP A 10 -96.19 6.24 -97.18
C ASP A 10 -95.22 6.57 -96.02
N SER A 11 -95.73 7.10 -94.92
CA SER A 11 -94.93 7.35 -93.70
C SER A 11 -94.39 6.06 -93.09
N LEU A 12 -95.18 4.99 -93.06
CA LEU A 12 -94.77 3.66 -92.57
C LEU A 12 -93.73 3.01 -93.48
N LEU A 13 -93.85 3.14 -94.80
CA LEU A 13 -92.87 2.62 -95.76
C LEU A 13 -91.56 3.41 -95.69
N ALA A 14 -91.62 4.75 -95.58
CA ALA A 14 -90.44 5.59 -95.42
C ALA A 14 -89.71 5.31 -94.09
N SER A 15 -90.44 5.17 -92.99
CA SER A 15 -89.88 4.76 -91.68
C SER A 15 -89.26 3.35 -91.74
N GLY A 16 -89.93 2.41 -92.40
CA GLY A 16 -89.41 1.05 -92.59
C GLY A 16 -88.10 1.02 -93.35
N ILE A 17 -87.97 1.81 -94.42
CA ILE A 17 -86.72 1.90 -95.20
C ILE A 17 -85.59 2.52 -94.38
N ILE A 18 -85.87 3.56 -93.59
CA ILE A 18 -84.86 4.19 -92.72
C ILE A 18 -84.41 3.23 -91.62
N ILE A 19 -85.32 2.50 -90.98
CA ILE A 19 -84.97 1.52 -89.94
C ILE A 19 -84.14 0.37 -90.53
N ILE A 20 -84.48 -0.13 -91.71
CA ILE A 20 -83.70 -1.17 -92.40
C ILE A 20 -82.31 -0.64 -92.81
N ALA A 21 -82.21 0.61 -93.28
CA ALA A 21 -80.93 1.23 -93.61
C ALA A 21 -80.03 1.41 -92.37
N VAL A 22 -80.59 1.85 -91.23
CA VAL A 22 -79.86 1.97 -89.96
C VAL A 22 -79.41 0.61 -89.42
N LEU A 23 -80.26 -0.42 -89.53
CA LEU A 23 -79.91 -1.79 -89.12
C LEU A 23 -78.85 -2.44 -90.03
N LEU A 24 -78.84 -2.10 -91.33
CA LEU A 24 -77.78 -2.55 -92.25
C LEU A 24 -76.46 -1.84 -91.97
N VAL A 25 -76.46 -0.51 -91.75
CA VAL A 25 -75.24 0.24 -91.40
C VAL A 25 -74.69 -0.20 -90.02
N SER A 26 -75.56 -0.57 -89.07
CA SER A 26 -75.17 -1.12 -87.77
C SER A 26 -74.55 -2.52 -87.85
N ASN A 27 -74.87 -3.33 -88.86
CA ASN A 27 -74.27 -4.67 -89.03
C ASN A 27 -72.93 -4.66 -89.79
N PHE A 28 -72.57 -3.54 -90.44
CA PHE A 28 -71.26 -3.38 -91.10
C PHE A 28 -70.21 -2.68 -90.22
N TYR A 29 -70.54 -2.36 -88.96
CA TYR A 29 -69.62 -1.78 -87.97
C TYR A 29 -69.40 -2.71 -86.78
N SER A 30 -68.98 -3.94 -87.03
CA SER A 30 -68.29 -4.72 -86.01
C SER A 30 -67.51 -5.85 -86.66
N GLN A 31 -66.22 -5.58 -86.86
CA GLN A 31 -65.09 -6.51 -86.83
C GLN A 31 -63.83 -5.63 -86.84
N GLU A 32 -63.60 -4.89 -85.76
CA GLU A 32 -62.22 -4.56 -85.40
C GLU A 32 -61.59 -5.87 -84.95
N GLN A 33 -60.69 -6.42 -85.77
CA GLN A 33 -59.66 -7.31 -85.24
C GLN A 33 -58.98 -6.54 -84.11
N GLN A 34 -58.99 -7.07 -82.89
CA GLN A 34 -58.16 -6.55 -81.82
C GLN A 34 -56.71 -6.54 -82.31
N GLN A 35 -56.24 -5.39 -82.80
CA GLN A 35 -54.82 -5.14 -82.93
C GLN A 35 -54.28 -5.03 -81.52
N VAL A 36 -53.77 -6.14 -81.01
CA VAL A 36 -53.00 -6.14 -79.77
C VAL A 36 -51.76 -5.27 -80.05
N ASN A 37 -51.73 -4.07 -79.49
CA ASN A 37 -50.54 -3.24 -79.54
C ASN A 37 -49.46 -4.01 -78.77
N VAL A 38 -48.41 -4.45 -79.48
CA VAL A 38 -47.30 -5.22 -78.92
C VAL A 38 -46.66 -4.54 -77.69
N ASN A 39 -46.80 -3.22 -77.55
CA ASN A 39 -46.41 -2.49 -76.33
C ASN A 39 -47.24 -2.88 -75.11
N TYR A 40 -48.57 -2.90 -75.22
CA TYR A 40 -49.45 -3.28 -74.11
C TYR A 40 -49.32 -4.77 -73.80
N ALA A 41 -49.17 -5.64 -74.80
CA ALA A 41 -49.00 -7.08 -74.56
C ALA A 41 -47.76 -7.41 -73.72
N SER A 42 -46.60 -6.83 -74.02
CA SER A 42 -45.37 -7.06 -73.26
C SER A 42 -45.45 -6.47 -71.84
N GLN A 43 -46.00 -5.25 -71.70
CA GLN A 43 -46.15 -4.58 -70.40
C GLN A 43 -47.19 -5.28 -69.50
N ASP A 44 -48.34 -5.66 -70.06
CA ASP A 44 -49.41 -6.35 -69.35
C ASP A 44 -48.98 -7.76 -68.96
N LEU A 45 -48.24 -8.48 -69.81
CA LEU A 45 -47.68 -9.78 -69.43
C LEU A 45 -46.71 -9.69 -68.25
N VAL A 46 -45.77 -8.75 -68.30
CA VAL A 46 -44.85 -8.53 -67.17
C VAL A 46 -45.62 -8.14 -65.92
N ARG A 47 -46.63 -7.28 -66.03
CA ARG A 47 -47.48 -6.87 -64.91
C ARG A 47 -48.25 -8.06 -64.34
N VAL A 48 -48.99 -8.80 -65.17
CA VAL A 48 -49.78 -9.95 -64.75
C VAL A 48 -48.89 -11.02 -64.13
N PHE A 49 -47.79 -11.40 -64.79
CA PHE A 49 -46.92 -12.44 -64.25
C PHE A 49 -46.20 -11.99 -62.97
N SER A 50 -45.98 -10.68 -62.76
CA SER A 50 -45.36 -10.16 -61.53
C SER A 50 -46.36 -9.88 -60.40
N THR A 51 -47.67 -10.04 -60.62
CA THR A 51 -48.69 -9.81 -59.58
C THR A 51 -49.59 -11.00 -59.32
N LEU A 52 -49.83 -11.85 -60.31
CA LEU A 52 -50.69 -13.01 -60.18
C LEU A 52 -49.91 -14.16 -59.54
N THR A 53 -50.42 -14.68 -58.42
CA THR A 53 -49.83 -15.84 -57.74
C THR A 53 -50.16 -17.12 -58.50
N VAL A 54 -49.30 -18.13 -58.41
CA VAL A 54 -49.50 -19.41 -59.09
C VAL A 54 -50.76 -20.12 -58.60
N GLY A 55 -51.12 -19.96 -57.32
CA GLY A 55 -52.36 -20.49 -56.74
C GLY A 55 -53.63 -19.89 -57.34
N ASP A 56 -53.58 -18.65 -57.80
CA ASP A 56 -54.71 -17.95 -58.43
C ASP A 56 -54.86 -18.27 -59.93
N VAL A 57 -53.88 -18.94 -60.54
CA VAL A 57 -53.89 -19.22 -61.98
C VAL A 57 -54.82 -20.39 -62.31
N LYS A 58 -55.84 -20.12 -63.15
CA LYS A 58 -56.73 -21.14 -63.70
C LYS A 58 -56.16 -21.79 -64.96
N ASN A 59 -55.07 -22.55 -64.83
CA ASN A 59 -54.46 -23.31 -65.91
C ASN A 59 -54.24 -24.78 -65.48
N ASP A 60 -54.58 -25.74 -66.35
CA ASP A 60 -54.58 -27.17 -65.99
C ASP A 60 -53.17 -27.75 -65.82
N TYR A 61 -52.17 -27.18 -66.52
CA TYR A 61 -50.77 -27.54 -66.32
C TYR A 61 -50.26 -27.07 -64.95
N VAL A 62 -50.59 -25.84 -64.54
CA VAL A 62 -50.26 -25.31 -63.20
C VAL A 62 -50.86 -26.18 -62.09
N LYS A 63 -52.15 -26.56 -62.20
CA LYS A 63 -52.79 -27.46 -61.23
C LYS A 63 -52.08 -28.82 -61.14
N THR A 64 -51.61 -29.34 -62.26
CA THR A 64 -50.87 -30.62 -62.31
C THR A 64 -49.54 -30.50 -61.58
N LEU A 65 -48.81 -29.40 -61.77
CA LEU A 65 -47.55 -29.14 -61.06
C LEU A 65 -47.76 -29.00 -59.55
N ILE A 66 -48.83 -28.31 -59.12
CA ILE A 66 -49.19 -28.22 -57.69
C ILE A 66 -49.55 -29.61 -57.13
N ALA A 67 -50.38 -30.38 -57.85
CA ALA A 67 -50.83 -31.70 -57.40
C ALA A 67 -49.68 -32.73 -57.31
N ASN A 68 -48.69 -32.63 -58.20
CA ASN A 68 -47.51 -33.49 -58.20
C ASN A 68 -46.44 -33.04 -57.18
N GLY A 69 -46.64 -31.92 -56.50
CA GLY A 69 -45.68 -31.35 -55.54
C GLY A 69 -44.49 -30.64 -56.19
N GLU A 70 -44.53 -30.39 -57.50
CA GLU A 70 -43.50 -29.62 -58.22
C GLU A 70 -43.55 -28.12 -57.89
N ILE A 71 -44.74 -27.61 -57.59
CA ILE A 71 -44.95 -26.26 -57.05
C ILE A 71 -45.49 -26.41 -55.64
N THR A 72 -44.64 -26.12 -54.66
CA THR A 72 -44.99 -26.21 -53.23
C THR A 72 -45.47 -24.86 -52.68
N ASN A 73 -44.95 -23.75 -53.20
CA ASN A 73 -45.32 -22.40 -52.80
C ASN A 73 -46.30 -21.77 -53.80
N THR A 74 -47.60 -21.86 -53.53
CA THR A 74 -48.64 -21.30 -54.40
C THR A 74 -48.72 -19.77 -54.35
N ASP A 75 -48.12 -19.13 -53.36
CA ASP A 75 -48.13 -17.67 -53.18
C ASP A 75 -47.07 -16.97 -54.04
N ASN A 76 -46.13 -17.73 -54.63
CA ASN A 76 -45.20 -17.19 -55.61
C ASN A 76 -45.96 -16.57 -56.78
N THR A 77 -45.51 -15.42 -57.27
CA THR A 77 -46.00 -14.90 -58.56
C THR A 77 -45.54 -15.80 -59.70
N ILE A 78 -46.20 -15.73 -60.86
CA ILE A 78 -45.78 -16.51 -62.04
C ILE A 78 -44.30 -16.25 -62.38
N ILE A 79 -43.85 -14.99 -62.35
CA ILE A 79 -42.44 -14.65 -62.58
C ILE A 79 -41.53 -15.26 -61.52
N GLU A 80 -41.91 -15.20 -60.25
CA GLU A 80 -41.14 -15.80 -59.16
C GLU A 80 -41.02 -17.32 -59.34
N GLN A 81 -42.10 -18.01 -59.71
CA GLN A 81 -42.07 -19.46 -59.90
C GLN A 81 -41.28 -19.90 -61.13
N ILE A 82 -41.35 -19.14 -62.23
CA ILE A 82 -40.50 -19.37 -63.42
C ILE A 82 -39.03 -19.17 -63.04
N GLY A 83 -38.74 -18.13 -62.26
CA GLY A 83 -37.40 -17.82 -61.74
C GLY A 83 -36.87 -18.88 -60.77
N ASP A 84 -37.72 -19.41 -59.89
CA ASP A 84 -37.39 -20.44 -58.91
C ASP A 84 -36.93 -21.74 -59.61
N PHE A 85 -37.71 -22.22 -60.58
CA PHE A 85 -37.32 -23.36 -61.41
C PHE A 85 -36.05 -23.12 -62.23
N TRP A 86 -35.82 -21.88 -62.68
CA TRP A 86 -34.60 -21.53 -63.40
C TRP A 86 -33.37 -21.49 -62.48
N ALA A 87 -33.53 -21.01 -61.25
CA ALA A 87 -32.43 -20.89 -60.28
C ALA A 87 -31.86 -22.24 -59.86
N GLU A 88 -32.68 -23.30 -59.80
CA GLU A 88 -32.22 -24.67 -59.49
C GLU A 88 -31.23 -25.22 -60.53
N ASN A 89 -31.28 -24.75 -61.78
CA ASN A 89 -30.32 -25.07 -62.85
C ASN A 89 -30.08 -26.58 -63.10
N THR A 90 -31.11 -27.41 -62.89
CA THR A 90 -31.13 -28.82 -63.29
C THR A 90 -31.93 -28.97 -64.59
N GLU A 91 -31.63 -30.01 -65.40
CA GLU A 91 -32.33 -30.22 -66.69
C GLU A 91 -33.85 -30.35 -66.50
N GLU A 92 -34.29 -31.06 -65.46
CA GLU A 92 -35.69 -31.23 -65.12
C GLU A 92 -36.37 -29.91 -64.76
N LYS A 93 -35.77 -29.10 -63.87
CA LYS A 93 -36.36 -27.83 -63.44
C LYS A 93 -36.30 -26.76 -64.53
N LEU A 94 -35.25 -26.74 -65.35
CA LEU A 94 -35.20 -25.90 -66.54
C LEU A 94 -36.31 -26.27 -67.54
N ASN A 95 -36.60 -27.56 -67.73
CA ASN A 95 -37.73 -28.03 -68.53
C ASN A 95 -39.08 -27.62 -67.93
N LEU A 96 -39.22 -27.66 -66.59
CA LEU A 96 -40.42 -27.17 -65.90
C LEU A 96 -40.59 -25.65 -66.07
N SER A 97 -39.51 -24.88 -65.97
CA SER A 97 -39.50 -23.43 -66.22
C SER A 97 -39.93 -23.11 -67.67
N TYR A 98 -39.38 -23.84 -68.65
CA TYR A 98 -39.78 -23.75 -70.07
C TYR A 98 -41.26 -24.07 -70.26
N ASN A 99 -41.72 -25.24 -69.77
CA ASN A 99 -43.09 -25.71 -70.00
C ASN A 99 -44.12 -24.85 -69.27
N LEU A 100 -43.80 -24.35 -68.07
CA LEU A 100 -44.66 -23.41 -67.33
C LEU A 100 -44.80 -22.11 -68.10
N THR A 101 -43.67 -21.53 -68.54
CA THR A 101 -43.66 -20.30 -69.32
C THR A 101 -44.42 -20.46 -70.64
N LYS A 102 -44.20 -21.58 -71.34
CA LYS A 102 -44.88 -21.93 -72.59
C LYS A 102 -46.40 -22.03 -72.40
N ASN A 103 -46.88 -22.86 -71.47
CA ASN A 103 -48.32 -23.05 -71.27
C ASN A 103 -49.03 -21.74 -70.89
N LEU A 104 -48.41 -20.92 -70.05
CA LEU A 104 -49.01 -19.65 -69.63
C LEU A 104 -48.98 -18.57 -70.72
N THR A 105 -47.92 -18.51 -71.53
CA THR A 105 -47.83 -17.52 -72.62
C THR A 105 -48.60 -17.95 -73.86
N ASP A 106 -48.72 -19.25 -74.13
CA ASP A 106 -49.44 -19.77 -75.28
C ASP A 106 -50.96 -19.55 -75.18
N ASP A 107 -51.51 -19.60 -73.95
CA ASP A 107 -52.92 -19.32 -73.66
C ASP A 107 -53.26 -17.82 -73.80
N ILE A 108 -52.28 -16.92 -73.60
CA ILE A 108 -52.50 -15.46 -73.53
C ILE A 108 -52.15 -14.76 -74.85
N ILE A 109 -51.05 -15.15 -75.50
CA ILE A 109 -50.55 -14.50 -76.71
C ILE A 109 -50.94 -15.31 -77.95
N PRO A 110 -51.73 -14.74 -78.89
CA PRO A 110 -52.12 -15.44 -80.11
C PRO A 110 -50.92 -15.95 -80.90
N SER A 111 -51.08 -17.09 -81.58
CA SER A 111 -50.02 -17.75 -82.36
C SER A 111 -49.46 -16.92 -83.53
N SER A 112 -50.11 -15.81 -83.88
CA SER A 112 -49.65 -14.85 -84.88
C SER A 112 -48.56 -13.89 -84.38
N TYR A 113 -48.28 -13.85 -83.08
CA TYR A 113 -47.25 -13.02 -82.45
C TYR A 113 -46.10 -13.88 -81.92
N GLY A 114 -44.90 -13.31 -81.95
CA GLY A 114 -43.71 -13.88 -81.32
C GLY A 114 -43.62 -13.43 -79.88
N VAL A 115 -43.23 -14.33 -79.00
CA VAL A 115 -43.02 -14.06 -77.58
C VAL A 115 -41.73 -14.75 -77.13
N SER A 116 -40.91 -14.06 -76.35
CA SER A 116 -39.73 -14.63 -75.71
C SER A 116 -39.63 -14.13 -74.28
N VAL A 117 -39.34 -15.04 -73.35
CA VAL A 117 -39.12 -14.75 -71.94
C VAL A 117 -37.68 -15.11 -71.63
N LEU A 118 -36.91 -14.15 -71.16
CA LEU A 118 -35.51 -14.31 -70.80
C LEU A 118 -35.29 -13.97 -69.33
N ILE A 119 -34.39 -14.68 -68.66
CA ILE A 119 -33.90 -14.32 -67.32
C ILE A 119 -32.40 -14.06 -67.41
N ASN A 120 -31.96 -12.86 -67.01
CA ASN A 120 -30.57 -12.39 -67.15
C ASN A 120 -29.99 -12.55 -68.57
N GLY A 121 -30.86 -12.45 -69.59
CA GLY A 121 -30.49 -12.60 -71.00
C GLY A 121 -30.44 -14.05 -71.50
N GLU A 122 -30.67 -15.05 -70.64
CA GLU A 122 -30.85 -16.44 -71.04
C GLU A 122 -32.31 -16.71 -71.42
N GLU A 123 -32.53 -17.29 -72.61
CA GLU A 123 -33.86 -17.58 -73.11
C GLU A 123 -34.47 -18.80 -72.39
N ILE A 124 -35.59 -18.57 -71.69
CA ILE A 124 -36.35 -19.62 -71.00
C ILE A 124 -37.38 -20.23 -71.94
N TYR A 125 -38.06 -19.39 -72.72
CA TYR A 125 -39.04 -19.81 -73.72
C TYR A 125 -39.05 -18.81 -74.86
N SER A 126 -39.21 -19.29 -76.09
CA SER A 126 -39.39 -18.45 -77.27
C SER A 126 -40.25 -19.12 -78.32
N ARG A 127 -41.26 -18.38 -78.78
CA ARG A 127 -42.04 -18.68 -79.97
C ARG A 127 -41.51 -17.81 -81.10
N ASN A 128 -40.63 -18.39 -81.89
CA ASN A 128 -39.90 -17.63 -82.90
C ASN A 128 -40.70 -17.50 -84.21
N ILE A 129 -41.28 -16.33 -84.45
CA ILE A 129 -41.78 -15.90 -85.76
C ILE A 129 -40.90 -14.77 -86.31
N PRO A 130 -40.77 -14.58 -87.63
CA PRO A 130 -40.00 -13.46 -88.17
C PRO A 130 -40.59 -12.12 -87.74
N VAL A 131 -39.76 -11.20 -87.20
CA VAL A 131 -40.18 -9.83 -86.86
C VAL A 131 -40.51 -9.07 -88.15
N LYS A 132 -41.77 -8.66 -88.32
CA LYS A 132 -42.24 -7.93 -89.51
C LYS A 132 -42.46 -6.45 -89.26
N ARG A 133 -42.85 -6.04 -88.03
CA ARG A 133 -43.13 -4.62 -87.73
C ARG A 133 -42.41 -4.06 -86.52
N ALA A 134 -42.62 -4.65 -85.34
CA ALA A 134 -42.12 -4.09 -84.09
C ALA A 134 -41.83 -5.18 -83.06
N LEU A 135 -40.77 -4.96 -82.27
CA LEU A 135 -40.40 -5.79 -81.12
C LEU A 135 -40.34 -4.91 -79.89
N VAL A 136 -41.09 -5.28 -78.85
CA VAL A 136 -41.14 -4.54 -77.58
C VAL A 136 -40.69 -5.45 -76.46
N SER A 137 -39.87 -4.90 -75.57
CA SER A 137 -39.31 -5.57 -74.41
C SER A 137 -39.73 -4.86 -73.13
N SER A 138 -40.27 -5.61 -72.18
CA SER A 138 -40.55 -5.14 -70.82
C SER A 138 -39.72 -5.94 -69.83
N ARG A 139 -39.14 -5.26 -68.83
CA ARG A 139 -38.24 -5.88 -67.84
C ARG A 139 -38.77 -5.72 -66.44
N LYS A 140 -38.54 -6.72 -65.58
CA LYS A 140 -38.82 -6.68 -64.15
C LYS A 140 -37.65 -7.31 -63.39
N ILE A 141 -37.38 -6.77 -62.20
CA ILE A 141 -36.42 -7.36 -61.27
C ILE A 141 -37.14 -8.37 -60.39
N ILE A 142 -36.57 -9.56 -60.25
CA ILE A 142 -36.94 -10.58 -59.29
C ILE A 142 -35.89 -10.58 -58.18
N SER A 143 -36.34 -10.37 -56.95
CA SER A 143 -35.47 -10.27 -55.78
C SER A 143 -35.21 -11.65 -55.18
N GLY A 144 -33.95 -11.95 -54.82
CA GLY A 144 -33.59 -13.19 -54.12
C GLY A 144 -33.47 -14.44 -55.01
N ILE A 145 -33.43 -14.28 -56.34
CA ILE A 145 -33.31 -15.38 -57.31
C ILE A 145 -32.06 -15.16 -58.17
N ALA A 146 -31.15 -16.13 -58.21
CA ALA A 146 -29.99 -16.12 -59.08
C ALA A 146 -29.68 -17.54 -59.58
N LYS A 147 -29.11 -17.65 -60.79
CA LYS A 147 -28.82 -18.95 -61.41
C LYS A 147 -27.87 -19.78 -60.55
N ALA A 148 -28.20 -21.05 -60.34
CA ALA A 148 -27.43 -22.00 -59.54
C ALA A 148 -27.13 -21.51 -58.10
N LYS A 149 -28.01 -20.68 -57.55
CA LYS A 149 -27.99 -20.26 -56.15
C LYS A 149 -29.29 -20.70 -55.48
N PRO A 150 -29.25 -21.11 -54.20
CA PRO A 150 -30.45 -21.50 -53.49
C PRO A 150 -31.37 -20.29 -53.30
N THR A 151 -32.68 -20.48 -53.39
CA THR A 151 -33.70 -19.44 -53.22
C THR A 151 -34.02 -19.16 -51.75
N GLU A 152 -33.48 -20.00 -50.85
CA GLU A 152 -33.53 -19.90 -49.40
C GLU A 152 -32.11 -19.99 -48.81
N GLY A 153 -31.92 -19.42 -47.63
CA GLY A 153 -30.70 -19.60 -46.85
C GLY A 153 -31.01 -19.70 -45.37
N PHE A 154 -30.09 -20.26 -44.61
CA PHE A 154 -30.24 -20.49 -43.19
C PHE A 154 -29.39 -19.51 -42.40
N THR A 155 -29.93 -19.02 -41.30
CA THR A 155 -29.16 -18.38 -40.24
C THR A 155 -29.49 -19.07 -38.92
N ALA A 156 -28.51 -19.24 -38.06
CA ALA A 156 -28.71 -19.84 -36.76
C ALA A 156 -28.12 -18.97 -35.66
N ARG A 157 -28.71 -19.05 -34.47
CA ARG A 157 -28.16 -18.49 -33.24
C ARG A 157 -28.10 -19.59 -32.18
N VAL A 158 -27.18 -19.44 -31.23
CA VAL A 158 -27.01 -20.39 -30.13
C VAL A 158 -26.90 -19.63 -28.82
N LEU A 159 -27.59 -20.12 -27.80
CA LEU A 159 -27.55 -19.57 -26.45
C LEU A 159 -27.28 -20.69 -25.44
N LEU A 160 -26.48 -20.40 -24.43
CA LEU A 160 -26.37 -21.24 -23.25
C LEU A 160 -27.62 -21.07 -22.39
N ASN A 161 -28.24 -22.17 -22.00
CA ASN A 161 -29.32 -22.20 -21.00
C ASN A 161 -28.81 -22.67 -19.62
N GLY A 162 -27.53 -23.04 -19.52
CA GLY A 162 -26.85 -23.55 -18.34
C GLY A 162 -25.40 -23.86 -18.65
N ILE A 163 -24.67 -24.38 -17.65
CA ILE A 163 -23.33 -24.93 -17.81
C ILE A 163 -23.23 -26.23 -17.02
N LYS A 164 -22.35 -27.14 -17.43
CA LYS A 164 -22.04 -28.35 -16.66
C LYS A 164 -21.22 -28.01 -15.42
N SER A 165 -20.15 -27.24 -15.61
CA SER A 165 -19.34 -26.73 -14.51
C SER A 165 -18.43 -25.57 -14.94
N LYS A 166 -18.01 -24.74 -14.00
CA LYS A 166 -16.91 -23.79 -14.15
C LYS A 166 -16.01 -23.81 -12.92
N LYS A 167 -14.72 -23.56 -13.11
CA LYS A 167 -13.76 -23.32 -12.02
C LYS A 167 -13.68 -21.82 -11.75
N THR A 168 -13.90 -21.41 -10.51
CA THR A 168 -13.88 -20.00 -10.11
C THR A 168 -13.31 -19.81 -8.70
N ASN A 169 -13.20 -18.56 -8.26
CA ASN A 169 -12.61 -18.16 -6.99
C ASN A 169 -13.62 -17.37 -6.14
N ALA A 170 -13.60 -17.58 -4.83
CA ALA A 170 -14.24 -16.70 -3.85
C ALA A 170 -13.21 -16.24 -2.81
N TYR A 171 -13.43 -15.04 -2.27
CA TYR A 171 -12.46 -14.33 -1.45
C TYR A 171 -13.06 -13.90 -0.11
N VAL A 172 -12.24 -13.99 0.93
CA VAL A 172 -12.42 -13.26 2.19
C VAL A 172 -11.33 -12.21 2.26
N TYR A 173 -11.71 -10.94 2.28
CA TYR A 173 -10.77 -9.83 2.42
C TYR A 173 -10.61 -9.42 3.88
N PHE A 174 -9.38 -9.12 4.27
CA PHE A 174 -9.04 -8.44 5.51
C PHE A 174 -8.81 -6.96 5.18
N GLY A 175 -9.39 -6.06 5.96
CA GLY A 175 -9.19 -4.61 5.81
C GLY A 175 -7.73 -4.19 5.98
N GLY A 176 -7.42 -2.90 5.79
CA GLY A 176 -6.06 -2.39 5.98
C GLY A 176 -5.53 -2.68 7.40
N TYR A 177 -6.42 -2.76 8.39
CA TYR A 177 -6.14 -3.33 9.70
C TYR A 177 -7.38 -3.95 10.33
N GLU A 178 -7.26 -5.18 10.83
CA GLU A 178 -8.26 -5.85 11.66
C GLU A 178 -7.54 -6.48 12.83
N GLY A 179 -7.77 -6.02 14.06
CA GLY A 179 -6.78 -6.38 15.06
C GLY A 179 -7.14 -6.39 16.52
N ASP A 180 -6.05 -6.64 17.23
CA ASP A 180 -5.75 -7.02 18.60
C ASP A 180 -6.63 -8.10 19.24
N GLY A 181 -6.98 -9.13 18.45
CA GLY A 181 -7.82 -10.24 18.85
C GLY A 181 -7.85 -11.40 17.86
N ASN A 182 -8.44 -12.51 18.28
CA ASN A 182 -8.76 -13.60 17.35
C ASN A 182 -9.85 -13.12 16.38
N LEU A 183 -9.67 -13.43 15.09
CA LEU A 183 -10.55 -12.95 14.03
C LEU A 183 -11.48 -14.06 13.55
N THR A 184 -12.70 -13.69 13.17
CA THR A 184 -13.63 -14.58 12.46
C THR A 184 -14.27 -13.85 11.29
N LYS A 185 -14.18 -14.42 10.09
CA LYS A 185 -14.78 -13.91 8.86
C LYS A 185 -15.73 -14.95 8.27
N LYS A 186 -16.67 -14.49 7.44
CA LYS A 186 -17.56 -15.37 6.68
C LYS A 186 -17.18 -15.40 5.20
N LEU A 187 -17.13 -16.60 4.64
CA LEU A 187 -17.04 -16.86 3.20
C LEU A 187 -18.34 -17.49 2.73
N VAL A 188 -19.04 -16.86 1.80
CA VAL A 188 -20.27 -17.40 1.21
C VAL A 188 -19.96 -18.00 -0.15
N LEU A 189 -20.35 -19.26 -0.34
CA LEU A 189 -20.19 -20.00 -1.58
C LEU A 189 -21.55 -20.41 -2.16
N PRO A 190 -21.66 -20.68 -3.48
CA PRO A 190 -22.86 -21.25 -4.07
C PRO A 190 -23.30 -22.55 -3.36
N ASN A 191 -24.59 -22.84 -3.37
CA ASN A 191 -25.12 -24.08 -2.79
C ASN A 191 -24.82 -25.32 -3.66
N ASP A 192 -24.43 -25.12 -4.92
CA ASP A 192 -24.15 -26.16 -5.91
C ASP A 192 -22.65 -26.35 -6.19
N VAL A 193 -21.80 -26.04 -5.21
CA VAL A 193 -20.37 -26.35 -5.28
C VAL A 193 -20.18 -27.87 -5.42
N ILE A 194 -19.54 -28.27 -6.52
CA ILE A 194 -19.27 -29.66 -6.88
C ILE A 194 -18.01 -30.17 -6.19
N SER A 195 -16.94 -29.35 -6.16
CA SER A 195 -15.68 -29.70 -5.51
C SER A 195 -14.83 -28.47 -5.17
N PHE A 196 -13.96 -28.62 -4.17
CA PHE A 196 -12.93 -27.63 -3.82
C PHE A 196 -11.60 -28.02 -4.47
N ASN A 197 -11.00 -27.11 -5.22
CA ASN A 197 -9.80 -27.40 -6.01
C ASN A 197 -8.51 -27.00 -5.28
N SER A 198 -8.51 -25.85 -4.60
CA SER A 198 -7.34 -25.32 -3.88
C SER A 198 -7.76 -24.18 -2.95
N SER A 199 -6.93 -23.87 -1.96
CA SER A 199 -7.11 -22.66 -1.16
C SER A 199 -5.76 -22.00 -0.89
N TYR A 200 -5.78 -20.67 -0.82
CA TYR A 200 -4.59 -19.82 -0.77
C TYR A 200 -4.82 -18.71 0.26
N LEU A 201 -3.85 -18.47 1.11
CA LEU A 201 -3.89 -17.44 2.15
C LEU A 201 -2.74 -16.47 1.91
N GLU A 202 -3.08 -15.19 1.78
CA GLU A 202 -2.10 -14.12 1.65
C GLU A 202 -2.45 -13.01 2.63
N VAL A 203 -1.63 -12.79 3.66
CA VAL A 203 -1.92 -11.83 4.73
C VAL A 203 -0.65 -11.19 5.28
N ASP A 204 -0.74 -9.93 5.68
CA ASP A 204 0.25 -9.29 6.56
C ASP A 204 -0.21 -9.49 8.02
N SER A 205 0.24 -10.55 8.66
CA SER A 205 -0.14 -10.87 10.04
C SER A 205 0.77 -10.19 11.07
N GLY A 206 0.21 -9.72 12.18
CA GLY A 206 0.95 -9.20 13.33
C GLY A 206 1.87 -10.24 13.98
N GLY A 207 1.46 -11.50 13.98
CA GLY A 207 2.17 -12.61 14.61
C GLY A 207 1.68 -13.97 14.10
N ASN A 208 2.15 -15.04 14.74
CA ASN A 208 1.84 -16.42 14.34
C ASN A 208 0.37 -16.75 14.65
N PHE A 209 -0.25 -17.59 13.82
CA PHE A 209 -1.65 -17.98 14.02
C PHE A 209 -1.97 -19.39 13.51
N ASP A 210 -3.05 -19.94 14.06
CA ASP A 210 -3.70 -21.15 13.58
C ASP A 210 -4.97 -20.78 12.80
N LEU A 211 -5.16 -21.40 11.65
CA LEU A 211 -6.36 -21.25 10.83
C LEU A 211 -7.37 -22.34 11.17
N TYR A 212 -8.62 -21.97 11.31
CA TYR A 212 -9.75 -22.89 11.43
C TYR A 212 -10.81 -22.58 10.37
N ILE A 213 -11.32 -23.62 9.71
CA ILE A 213 -12.40 -23.50 8.72
C ILE A 213 -13.57 -24.32 9.25
N ASN A 214 -14.71 -23.66 9.46
CA ASN A 214 -15.92 -24.25 10.08
C ASN A 214 -15.64 -24.91 11.44
N GLY A 215 -14.67 -24.39 12.19
CA GLY A 215 -14.25 -24.92 13.50
C GLY A 215 -13.24 -26.07 13.44
N PHE A 216 -12.87 -26.55 12.25
CA PHE A 216 -11.84 -27.57 12.07
C PHE A 216 -10.48 -26.93 11.82
N PHE A 217 -9.43 -27.45 12.48
CA PHE A 217 -8.06 -26.99 12.30
C PHE A 217 -7.61 -27.17 10.84
N SER A 218 -6.98 -26.14 10.30
CA SER A 218 -6.57 -26.03 8.89
C SER A 218 -5.13 -25.55 8.72
N GLY A 219 -4.29 -25.70 9.76
CA GLY A 219 -2.85 -25.42 9.71
C GLY A 219 -2.40 -24.30 10.65
N SER A 220 -1.10 -24.30 10.94
CA SER A 220 -0.39 -23.26 11.71
C SER A 220 0.53 -22.50 10.77
N TYR A 221 0.51 -21.17 10.87
CA TYR A 221 1.21 -20.25 9.98
C TYR A 221 2.11 -19.32 10.79
N VAL A 222 3.38 -19.25 10.39
CA VAL A 222 4.42 -18.51 11.10
C VAL A 222 4.72 -17.23 10.33
N LYS A 223 4.62 -16.07 10.98
CA LYS A 223 4.90 -14.76 10.38
C LYS A 223 6.32 -14.73 9.78
N GLY A 224 6.45 -14.16 8.58
CA GLY A 224 7.69 -14.03 7.83
C GLY A 224 8.19 -15.32 7.16
N SER A 225 7.49 -16.44 7.34
CA SER A 225 7.94 -17.74 6.80
C SER A 225 7.70 -17.91 5.31
N SER A 226 6.88 -17.05 4.68
CA SER A 226 6.50 -17.19 3.27
C SER A 226 6.52 -15.85 2.53
N GLY A 227 7.56 -15.07 2.80
CA GLY A 227 7.87 -13.81 2.08
C GLY A 227 7.21 -12.56 2.66
N GLY A 228 6.64 -12.63 3.87
CA GLY A 228 6.12 -11.46 4.59
C GLY A 228 7.21 -10.53 5.12
N GLY A 229 6.84 -9.27 5.34
CA GLY A 229 7.75 -8.18 5.74
C GLY A 229 7.01 -6.85 5.83
N ASN A 230 7.73 -5.73 5.94
CA ASN A 230 7.08 -4.42 5.95
C ASN A 230 6.35 -4.16 4.63
N MET A 231 5.03 -3.93 4.68
CA MET A 231 4.17 -3.80 3.51
C MET A 231 4.18 -5.03 2.59
N LEU A 232 4.60 -6.21 3.07
CA LEU A 232 4.66 -7.44 2.28
C LEU A 232 3.89 -8.54 2.99
N ALA A 233 3.09 -9.28 2.23
CA ALA A 233 2.29 -10.37 2.77
C ALA A 233 3.04 -11.71 2.74
N ASP A 234 2.80 -12.51 3.78
CA ASP A 234 3.12 -13.93 3.73
C ASP A 234 2.10 -14.66 2.85
N LYS A 235 2.58 -15.64 2.07
CA LYS A 235 1.83 -16.27 0.97
C LYS A 235 1.84 -17.78 1.10
N TRP A 236 0.74 -18.39 1.52
CA TRP A 236 0.65 -19.83 1.72
C TRP A 236 -0.40 -20.50 0.83
N ASN A 237 -0.01 -21.61 0.21
CA ASN A 237 -0.98 -22.57 -0.29
C ASN A 237 -1.47 -23.42 0.89
N ILE A 238 -2.77 -23.38 1.17
CA ILE A 238 -3.37 -24.21 2.21
C ILE A 238 -3.34 -25.67 1.72
N SER A 239 -2.90 -26.58 2.60
CA SER A 239 -2.79 -28.00 2.29
C SER A 239 -4.10 -28.56 1.75
N ASN A 240 -4.02 -29.35 0.68
CA ASN A 240 -5.19 -30.02 0.08
C ASN A 240 -5.96 -30.91 1.08
N ALA A 241 -5.29 -31.36 2.15
CA ALA A 241 -5.92 -32.14 3.23
C ALA A 241 -7.00 -31.35 3.99
N TYR A 242 -6.96 -30.01 3.98
CA TYR A 242 -7.91 -29.16 4.67
C TYR A 242 -9.07 -28.68 3.79
N LEU A 243 -9.07 -28.99 2.49
CA LEU A 243 -10.15 -28.59 1.58
C LEU A 243 -11.50 -29.20 1.96
N VAL A 244 -11.50 -30.35 2.62
CA VAL A 244 -12.70 -31.02 3.15
C VAL A 244 -13.38 -30.23 4.28
N ASN A 245 -12.69 -29.24 4.87
CA ASN A 245 -13.26 -28.39 5.92
C ASN A 245 -14.20 -27.31 5.34
N PHE A 246 -14.11 -27.02 4.03
CA PHE A 246 -15.06 -26.14 3.34
C PHE A 246 -16.35 -26.88 2.98
N LYS A 247 -17.46 -26.14 2.89
CA LYS A 247 -18.78 -26.63 2.48
C LYS A 247 -19.51 -25.64 1.56
N PRO A 248 -20.49 -26.07 0.76
CA PRO A 248 -21.40 -25.15 0.07
C PRO A 248 -22.12 -24.21 1.05
N GLY A 249 -22.45 -22.99 0.62
CA GLY A 249 -23.08 -21.98 1.46
C GLY A 249 -22.09 -21.22 2.37
N GLU A 250 -22.53 -20.85 3.58
CA GLU A 250 -21.70 -20.07 4.52
C GLU A 250 -20.60 -20.92 5.18
N ASN A 251 -19.38 -20.39 5.18
CA ASN A 251 -18.21 -20.94 5.85
C ASN A 251 -17.64 -19.93 6.85
N ASN A 252 -17.34 -20.37 8.06
CA ASN A 252 -16.65 -19.53 9.06
C ASN A 252 -15.14 -19.75 8.93
N ILE A 253 -14.39 -18.66 8.75
CA ILE A 253 -12.94 -18.63 8.69
C ILE A 253 -12.45 -17.97 9.97
N THR A 254 -11.78 -18.72 10.83
CA THR A 254 -11.31 -18.25 12.14
C THR A 254 -9.80 -18.27 12.20
N ILE A 255 -9.20 -17.19 12.69
CA ILE A 255 -7.76 -17.01 12.84
C ILE A 255 -7.47 -16.81 14.32
N ASN A 256 -6.75 -17.78 14.89
CA ASN A 256 -6.40 -17.80 16.30
C ASN A 256 -4.92 -17.48 16.46
N PHE A 257 -4.59 -16.33 17.03
CA PHE A 257 -3.21 -15.91 17.21
C PHE A 257 -2.55 -16.61 18.40
N ALA A 258 -1.27 -16.93 18.24
CA ALA A 258 -0.45 -17.58 19.27
C ALA A 258 0.49 -16.61 20.02
N SER A 259 0.54 -15.34 19.61
CA SER A 259 1.45 -14.30 20.13
C SER A 259 0.70 -13.01 20.49
N GLU A 260 1.38 -12.08 21.17
CA GLU A 260 0.81 -10.79 21.59
C GLU A 260 0.43 -9.85 20.43
N ASN A 261 1.10 -9.94 19.28
CA ASN A 261 0.73 -9.20 18.07
C ASN A 261 -0.38 -9.94 17.29
N ASN A 262 -1.63 -9.74 17.69
CA ASN A 262 -2.80 -10.51 17.23
C ASN A 262 -3.70 -9.71 16.27
N TYR A 263 -3.17 -9.33 15.10
CA TYR A 263 -3.89 -8.58 14.07
C TYR A 263 -3.56 -9.04 12.65
N ILE A 264 -4.35 -8.60 11.66
CA ILE A 264 -4.06 -8.69 10.22
C ILE A 264 -4.12 -7.29 9.61
N ALA A 265 -3.05 -6.88 8.92
CA ALA A 265 -2.89 -5.58 8.26
C ALA A 265 -3.05 -5.68 6.73
N GLY A 266 -4.16 -6.25 6.28
CA GLY A 266 -4.45 -6.48 4.87
C GLY A 266 -4.16 -7.90 4.40
N GLY A 267 -4.85 -8.28 3.32
CA GLY A 267 -4.72 -9.58 2.68
C GLY A 267 -6.06 -10.24 2.36
N PHE A 268 -6.01 -11.48 1.89
CA PHE A 268 -7.19 -12.29 1.62
C PHE A 268 -6.94 -13.80 1.79
N LEU A 269 -8.02 -14.52 2.08
CA LEU A 269 -8.13 -15.96 1.84
C LEU A 269 -8.91 -16.18 0.54
N ARG A 270 -8.37 -16.99 -0.37
CA ARG A 270 -9.01 -17.44 -1.60
C ARG A 270 -9.36 -18.91 -1.51
N ALA A 271 -10.60 -19.26 -1.86
CA ALA A 271 -11.03 -20.63 -2.11
C ALA A 271 -11.35 -20.78 -3.60
N THR A 272 -10.67 -21.72 -4.27
CA THR A 272 -10.94 -22.08 -5.66
C THR A 272 -11.81 -23.33 -5.69
N TYR A 273 -12.93 -23.27 -6.40
CA TYR A 273 -13.92 -24.34 -6.42
C TYR A 273 -14.57 -24.50 -7.80
N THR A 274 -15.22 -25.63 -7.99
CA THR A 274 -15.99 -25.97 -9.19
C THR A 274 -17.49 -25.93 -8.87
N THR A 275 -18.29 -25.27 -9.69
CA THR A 275 -19.75 -25.10 -9.51
C THR A 275 -20.47 -25.22 -10.86
N SER A 276 -21.73 -25.66 -10.84
CA SER A 276 -22.65 -25.63 -11.99
C SER A 276 -23.39 -24.28 -12.14
N SER A 277 -23.16 -23.33 -11.23
CA SER A 277 -23.94 -22.10 -11.18
C SER A 277 -23.63 -21.20 -12.38
N TYR A 278 -24.67 -20.93 -13.15
CA TYR A 278 -24.59 -20.03 -14.29
C TYR A 278 -24.28 -18.60 -13.84
N ASN A 279 -25.00 -18.12 -12.81
CA ASN A 279 -24.85 -16.80 -12.21
C ASN A 279 -23.92 -16.83 -10.99
N ASP A 280 -23.45 -15.67 -10.57
CA ASP A 280 -22.73 -15.53 -9.29
C ASP A 280 -23.73 -15.49 -8.10
N THR A 281 -23.23 -15.59 -6.87
CA THR A 281 -24.02 -15.44 -5.64
C THR A 281 -24.42 -14.00 -5.33
N GLN A 282 -23.93 -13.01 -6.09
CA GLN A 282 -24.27 -11.60 -5.89
C GLN A 282 -25.73 -11.31 -6.22
N THR A 283 -26.41 -10.61 -5.31
CA THR A 283 -27.78 -10.14 -5.51
C THR A 283 -27.73 -8.77 -6.18
N HIS A 284 -28.31 -8.63 -7.37
CA HIS A 284 -28.29 -7.35 -8.08
C HIS A 284 -29.04 -6.25 -7.31
N GLY A 285 -28.40 -5.08 -7.17
CA GLY A 285 -28.99 -3.91 -6.51
C GLY A 285 -28.94 -3.95 -4.99
N TYR A 286 -28.22 -4.91 -4.42
CA TYR A 286 -28.02 -5.07 -2.99
C TYR A 286 -26.56 -5.41 -2.68
N GLU A 287 -25.97 -4.72 -1.72
CA GLU A 287 -24.63 -5.02 -1.20
C GLU A 287 -24.68 -5.21 0.32
N LYS A 288 -23.83 -6.13 0.82
CA LYS A 288 -23.70 -6.41 2.25
C LYS A 288 -22.24 -6.59 2.64
N TYR A 289 -21.73 -5.65 3.43
CA TYR A 289 -20.46 -5.76 4.13
C TYR A 289 -20.66 -6.43 5.49
N LEU A 290 -19.99 -7.55 5.72
CA LEU A 290 -19.94 -8.23 7.01
C LEU A 290 -18.69 -7.80 7.78
N PHE A 291 -18.87 -7.29 8.99
CA PHE A 291 -17.74 -6.99 9.86
C PHE A 291 -17.03 -8.28 10.29
N PRO A 292 -15.70 -8.24 10.53
CA PRO A 292 -15.03 -9.33 11.23
C PRO A 292 -15.61 -9.48 12.64
N GLY A 293 -15.70 -10.73 13.09
CA GLY A 293 -15.72 -11.01 14.52
C GLY A 293 -14.33 -10.75 15.08
N ILE A 294 -14.21 -9.92 16.11
CA ILE A 294 -12.94 -9.61 16.78
C ILE A 294 -13.12 -9.98 18.24
N GLU A 295 -12.38 -10.99 18.72
CA GLU A 295 -12.31 -11.34 20.14
C GLU A 295 -11.00 -10.80 20.72
N GLY A 296 -11.06 -9.57 21.23
CA GLY A 296 -9.90 -8.73 21.56
C GLY A 296 -10.25 -7.25 21.42
N VAL A 297 -9.26 -6.36 21.28
CA VAL A 297 -9.54 -4.92 21.13
C VAL A 297 -10.23 -4.65 19.82
N ILE A 298 -11.37 -3.95 19.82
CA ILE A 298 -12.05 -3.63 18.57
C ILE A 298 -11.28 -2.49 17.88
N ASN A 299 -10.44 -2.86 16.90
CA ASN A 299 -9.70 -1.94 16.07
C ASN A 299 -9.79 -2.37 14.60
N LEU A 300 -10.64 -1.71 13.82
CA LEU A 300 -10.89 -2.01 12.42
C LEU A 300 -10.69 -0.76 11.54
N TYR A 301 -9.83 -0.90 10.54
CA TYR A 301 -9.64 -0.01 9.40
C TYR A 301 -9.97 -0.80 8.13
N SER A 302 -11.02 -0.40 7.41
CA SER A 302 -11.50 -1.11 6.22
C SER A 302 -12.19 -0.15 5.25
N SER A 303 -12.91 -0.69 4.26
CA SER A 303 -13.71 0.06 3.31
C SER A 303 -14.97 -0.68 2.88
N ILE A 304 -15.92 0.08 2.32
CA ILE A 304 -17.06 -0.42 1.56
C ILE A 304 -17.07 0.21 0.17
N TYR A 305 -17.73 -0.41 -0.79
CA TYR A 305 -17.88 0.13 -2.14
C TYR A 305 -19.34 0.10 -2.57
N ALA A 306 -19.86 1.24 -3.03
CA ALA A 306 -21.20 1.32 -3.58
C ALA A 306 -21.14 1.39 -5.12
N PRO A 307 -21.62 0.38 -5.86
CA PRO A 307 -21.52 0.37 -7.32
C PRO A 307 -22.29 1.50 -8.01
N ASN A 308 -23.41 1.93 -7.43
CA ASN A 308 -24.16 3.13 -7.79
C ASN A 308 -24.60 3.85 -6.51
N GLU A 309 -25.29 4.98 -6.65
CA GLU A 309 -25.84 5.73 -5.53
C GLU A 309 -26.74 4.83 -4.65
N PRO A 310 -26.44 4.70 -3.34
CA PRO A 310 -27.31 4.01 -2.41
C PRO A 310 -28.68 4.68 -2.33
N SER A 311 -29.75 3.90 -2.37
CA SER A 311 -31.13 4.36 -2.14
C SER A 311 -31.59 4.16 -0.69
N ASN A 312 -30.99 3.19 0.00
CA ASN A 312 -31.30 2.81 1.37
C ASN A 312 -30.06 2.17 1.99
N MET A 313 -29.72 2.49 3.24
CA MET A 313 -28.68 1.82 4.03
C MET A 313 -29.20 1.42 5.41
N ASN A 314 -28.82 0.24 5.88
CA ASN A 314 -29.04 -0.24 7.24
C ASN A 314 -27.72 -0.76 7.84
N ILE A 315 -27.53 -0.54 9.14
CA ILE A 315 -26.37 -1.03 9.88
C ILE A 315 -26.86 -1.83 11.08
N SER A 316 -26.30 -3.03 11.28
CA SER A 316 -26.49 -3.84 12.49
C SER A 316 -25.13 -4.05 13.15
N LEU A 317 -24.99 -3.59 14.40
CA LEU A 317 -23.77 -3.78 15.19
C LEU A 317 -24.09 -4.63 16.40
N HIS A 318 -23.40 -5.75 16.53
CA HIS A 318 -23.49 -6.67 17.65
C HIS A 318 -22.13 -6.76 18.32
N PHE A 319 -22.01 -6.27 19.55
CA PHE A 319 -20.73 -6.18 20.26
C PHE A 319 -20.89 -6.27 21.78
N LEU A 320 -19.80 -6.59 22.45
CA LEU A 320 -19.62 -6.48 23.89
C LEU A 320 -18.42 -5.57 24.15
N SER A 321 -18.59 -4.47 24.87
CA SER A 321 -17.47 -3.58 25.21
C SER A 321 -17.75 -2.69 26.40
N GLN A 322 -16.83 -2.73 27.37
CA GLN A 322 -16.81 -1.84 28.54
C GLN A 322 -16.35 -0.42 28.20
N TYR A 323 -15.85 -0.22 26.99
CA TYR A 323 -15.45 1.08 26.45
C TYR A 323 -16.47 1.55 25.43
N GLN A 324 -16.54 2.86 25.23
CA GLN A 324 -17.34 3.44 24.15
C GLN A 324 -16.78 2.96 22.81
N ILE A 325 -17.65 2.53 21.90
CA ILE A 325 -17.29 2.16 20.53
C ILE A 325 -17.84 3.23 19.59
N TYR A 326 -17.09 3.53 18.53
CA TYR A 326 -17.56 4.38 17.44
C TYR A 326 -17.42 3.68 16.09
N LEU A 327 -18.27 4.08 15.13
CA LEU A 327 -18.16 3.72 13.72
C LEU A 327 -18.22 5.00 12.88
N THR A 328 -17.22 5.20 12.03
CA THR A 328 -17.25 6.22 10.96
C THR A 328 -17.38 5.58 9.58
N ILE A 329 -18.06 6.30 8.69
CA ILE A 329 -18.13 6.01 7.26
C ILE A 329 -17.66 7.29 6.56
N GLY A 330 -16.54 7.20 5.83
CA GLY A 330 -15.78 8.39 5.44
C GLY A 330 -15.26 9.12 6.68
N ASN A 331 -15.56 10.40 6.78
CA ASN A 331 -15.23 11.25 7.94
C ASN A 331 -16.44 11.51 8.87
N THR A 332 -17.57 10.82 8.62
CA THR A 332 -18.79 10.99 9.42
C THR A 332 -18.92 9.87 10.43
N THR A 333 -18.95 10.21 11.73
CA THR A 333 -19.37 9.27 12.79
C THR A 333 -20.86 8.99 12.67
N VAL A 334 -21.21 7.76 12.29
CA VAL A 334 -22.60 7.32 12.13
C VAL A 334 -23.15 6.62 13.37
N PHE A 335 -22.25 6.16 14.25
CA PHE A 335 -22.60 5.52 15.50
C PHE A 335 -21.55 5.78 16.57
N GLU A 336 -22.02 5.99 17.79
CA GLU A 336 -21.19 6.04 18.99
C GLU A 336 -21.99 5.47 20.17
N SER A 337 -21.39 4.54 20.92
CA SER A 337 -22.03 3.88 22.05
C SER A 337 -21.64 4.54 23.38
N ASN A 338 -22.44 4.29 24.42
CA ASN A 338 -21.97 4.43 25.80
C ASN A 338 -21.16 3.19 26.22
N SER A 339 -20.34 3.31 27.25
CA SER A 339 -19.67 2.18 27.90
C SER A 339 -20.70 1.27 28.58
N SER A 340 -20.53 -0.06 28.48
CA SER A 340 -21.43 -1.03 29.13
C SER A 340 -20.76 -2.35 29.44
N LEU A 341 -21.18 -3.01 30.51
CA LEU A 341 -20.71 -4.36 30.84
C LEU A 341 -21.47 -5.47 30.09
N GLY A 342 -22.59 -5.13 29.45
CA GLY A 342 -23.45 -6.08 28.73
C GLY A 342 -23.24 -6.10 27.22
N GLU A 343 -23.58 -7.22 26.60
CA GLU A 343 -23.69 -7.38 25.15
C GLU A 343 -24.78 -6.45 24.60
N GLN A 344 -24.51 -5.84 23.45
CA GLN A 344 -25.38 -4.87 22.80
C GLN A 344 -25.62 -5.25 21.34
N THR A 345 -26.87 -5.10 20.89
CA THR A 345 -27.23 -5.15 19.48
C THR A 345 -27.88 -3.83 19.10
N ILE A 346 -27.28 -3.12 18.16
CA ILE A 346 -27.72 -1.83 17.66
C ILE A 346 -28.18 -1.97 16.23
N LEU A 347 -29.33 -1.39 15.92
CA LEU A 347 -29.90 -1.33 14.58
C LEU A 347 -30.08 0.13 14.19
N LEU A 348 -29.35 0.57 13.17
CA LEU A 348 -29.52 1.88 12.53
C LEU A 348 -30.18 1.65 11.18
N ASN A 349 -31.40 2.13 11.03
CA ASN A 349 -32.11 2.03 9.77
C ASN A 349 -31.80 3.25 8.87
N ASN A 350 -32.29 3.21 7.64
CA ASN A 350 -32.08 4.30 6.69
C ASN A 350 -32.48 5.69 7.23
N SER A 351 -33.54 5.80 8.04
CA SER A 351 -33.96 7.11 8.58
C SER A 351 -32.96 7.69 9.58
N ASN A 352 -32.17 6.84 10.26
CA ASN A 352 -31.08 7.28 11.10
C ASN A 352 -29.88 7.74 10.26
N ILE A 353 -29.59 7.04 9.16
CA ILE A 353 -28.34 7.19 8.39
C ILE A 353 -28.45 8.28 7.32
N SER A 354 -29.59 8.37 6.62
CA SER A 354 -29.77 9.29 5.49
C SER A 354 -29.71 10.77 5.88
N GLY A 355 -29.86 11.08 7.17
CA GLY A 355 -29.66 12.43 7.71
C GLY A 355 -28.20 12.76 8.06
N MET A 356 -27.33 11.74 8.18
CA MET A 356 -25.91 11.88 8.53
C MET A 356 -25.00 11.78 7.30
N LEU A 357 -25.35 10.91 6.34
CA LEU A 357 -24.58 10.66 5.13
C LEU A 357 -25.27 11.23 3.88
N ASN A 358 -24.47 11.78 2.97
CA ASN A 358 -24.96 12.18 1.65
C ASN A 358 -24.70 11.06 0.62
N TYR A 359 -25.72 10.28 0.30
CA TYR A 359 -25.60 9.12 -0.60
C TYR A 359 -25.11 9.48 -2.01
N ASN A 360 -25.40 10.69 -2.51
CA ASN A 360 -24.90 11.18 -3.80
C ASN A 360 -23.35 11.18 -3.88
N LEU A 361 -22.67 11.28 -2.74
CA LEU A 361 -21.20 11.30 -2.67
C LEU A 361 -20.57 9.91 -2.52
N LEU A 362 -21.38 8.87 -2.33
CA LEU A 362 -20.94 7.50 -2.05
C LEU A 362 -20.90 6.61 -3.30
N GLY A 363 -21.73 6.89 -4.31
CA GLY A 363 -21.81 6.07 -5.51
C GLY A 363 -20.50 6.03 -6.32
N LYS A 364 -20.12 4.84 -6.79
CA LYS A 364 -18.91 4.54 -7.58
C LYS A 364 -17.60 4.90 -6.87
N LYS A 365 -17.59 4.88 -5.53
CA LYS A 365 -16.40 5.18 -4.73
C LYS A 365 -16.13 4.11 -3.70
N THR A 366 -14.85 3.84 -3.48
CA THR A 366 -14.39 3.14 -2.28
C THR A 366 -14.47 4.11 -1.11
N ILE A 367 -15.22 3.76 -0.08
CA ILE A 367 -15.51 4.60 1.08
C ILE A 367 -14.82 3.96 2.29
N PRO A 368 -13.87 4.65 2.93
CA PRO A 368 -13.19 4.11 4.09
C PRO A 368 -14.16 4.02 5.28
N ILE A 369 -14.03 2.97 6.08
CA ILE A 369 -14.78 2.78 7.32
C ILE A 369 -13.82 2.52 8.49
N ARG A 370 -14.14 3.08 9.65
CA ARG A 370 -13.33 2.94 10.87
C ARG A 370 -14.23 2.56 12.03
N MET A 371 -13.91 1.46 12.70
CA MET A 371 -14.59 1.06 13.93
C MET A 371 -13.56 0.86 15.04
N GLY A 372 -13.67 1.64 16.11
CA GLY A 372 -12.69 1.67 17.19
C GLY A 372 -13.32 1.94 18.56
N LEU A 373 -12.49 1.93 19.60
CA LEU A 373 -12.87 2.34 20.95
C LEU A 373 -12.68 3.87 21.13
N ARG A 374 -13.31 4.49 22.13
CA ARG A 374 -13.03 5.85 22.64
C ARG A 374 -12.60 5.81 24.11
N ASN A 375 -11.84 6.81 24.56
CA ASN A 375 -11.42 6.99 25.96
C ASN A 375 -10.63 5.81 26.56
N VAL A 376 -9.96 5.03 25.72
CA VAL A 376 -8.92 4.09 26.13
C VAL A 376 -7.59 4.83 26.02
N SER A 377 -6.68 4.67 26.98
CA SER A 377 -5.31 5.14 26.82
C SER A 377 -4.66 4.34 25.69
N TYR A 378 -4.72 4.85 24.46
CA TYR A 378 -4.02 4.23 23.34
C TYR A 378 -2.53 4.51 23.54
N ILE A 379 -1.75 3.44 23.70
CA ILE A 379 -0.36 3.52 23.30
C ILE A 379 -0.40 3.08 21.85
N LEU A 380 -0.55 4.06 20.97
CA LEU A 380 -0.27 3.88 19.55
C LEU A 380 1.15 3.35 19.49
N GLY A 381 1.32 2.12 19.00
CA GLY A 381 2.63 1.51 18.90
C GLY A 381 3.37 2.14 17.74
N GLY A 382 4.03 3.28 17.96
CA GLY A 382 5.22 3.55 17.17
C GLY A 382 6.46 3.20 17.96
N SER A 383 7.58 3.15 17.24
CA SER A 383 8.88 2.92 17.86
C SER A 383 9.16 4.06 18.84
N ASN A 384 9.38 3.79 20.12
CA ASN A 384 9.85 4.84 21.03
C ASN A 384 11.16 5.47 20.49
N SER A 385 11.47 6.69 20.88
CA SER A 385 12.70 7.39 20.48
C SER A 385 13.49 7.82 21.69
N ASP A 386 14.80 7.63 21.60
CA ASP A 386 15.75 8.19 22.54
C ASP A 386 16.47 9.36 21.85
N ALA A 387 16.31 10.55 22.45
CA ALA A 387 16.79 11.81 21.89
C ALA A 387 17.84 12.47 22.79
N ALA A 388 18.99 12.82 22.23
CA ALA A 388 20.03 13.58 22.92
C ALA A 388 19.98 15.07 22.52
N LEU A 389 19.90 15.96 23.49
CA LEU A 389 19.85 17.40 23.28
C LEU A 389 21.22 18.03 23.56
N ILE A 390 21.89 18.53 22.52
CA ILE A 390 23.23 19.11 22.60
C ILE A 390 23.10 20.65 22.57
N THR A 391 23.47 21.28 23.69
CA THR A 391 23.31 22.71 23.92
C THR A 391 24.66 23.41 24.07
N ASP A 392 24.86 24.49 23.31
CA ASP A 392 25.97 25.41 23.52
C ASP A 392 25.92 26.07 24.91
N ARG A 393 27.03 25.99 25.65
CA ARG A 393 27.20 26.63 26.96
C ARG A 393 28.36 27.62 26.97
N THR A 394 28.81 28.10 25.83
CA THR A 394 29.89 29.10 25.72
C THR A 394 29.47 30.47 26.23
N GLY A 395 30.45 31.32 26.57
CA GLY A 395 30.19 32.69 27.02
C GLY A 395 29.45 33.57 26.00
N SER A 396 29.51 33.25 24.69
CA SER A 396 28.74 33.95 23.65
C SER A 396 27.22 33.81 23.83
N MET A 397 26.76 32.76 24.52
CA MET A 397 25.35 32.55 24.84
C MET A 397 24.78 33.63 25.79
N ASN A 398 25.63 34.48 26.40
CA ASN A 398 25.19 35.66 27.16
C ASN A 398 24.74 36.83 26.28
N ALA A 399 24.93 36.75 24.95
CA ALA A 399 24.59 37.85 24.05
C ALA A 399 23.08 38.18 24.10
N CYS A 400 22.77 39.46 24.25
CA CYS A 400 21.42 40.01 24.23
C CYS A 400 21.07 40.47 22.81
N ASP A 401 20.77 39.53 21.92
CA ASP A 401 20.54 39.81 20.50
C ASP A 401 19.46 38.94 19.83
N VAL A 402 18.67 38.21 20.64
CA VAL A 402 17.59 37.35 20.14
C VAL A 402 16.27 38.11 20.16
N ASN A 403 15.62 38.25 19.01
CA ASN A 403 14.36 38.98 18.86
C ASN A 403 13.22 38.31 19.64
N VAL A 404 12.51 39.08 20.49
CA VAL A 404 11.35 38.61 21.27
C VAL A 404 10.17 39.60 21.20
N ASN A 405 8.94 39.11 21.39
CA ASN A 405 7.74 39.93 21.32
C ASN A 405 7.41 40.58 22.68
N CYS A 406 7.89 41.81 22.93
CA CYS A 406 7.75 42.47 24.24
C CYS A 406 7.53 44.00 24.14
N THR A 407 7.39 44.67 25.29
CA THR A 407 7.40 46.15 25.41
C THR A 407 8.72 46.60 26.07
N ALA A 408 9.75 46.86 25.27
CA ALA A 408 11.11 47.40 25.56
C ALA A 408 11.90 46.90 26.80
N GLY A 409 13.12 46.39 26.58
CA GLY A 409 14.21 46.37 27.58
C GLY A 409 14.34 45.13 28.49
N ILE A 410 14.27 43.90 27.94
CA ILE A 410 14.49 42.66 28.73
C ILE A 410 15.95 42.51 29.18
N CYS A 411 16.91 42.61 28.26
CA CYS A 411 18.34 42.69 28.59
C CYS A 411 19.07 43.85 27.89
N ASP A 412 18.38 44.63 27.05
CA ASP A 412 18.92 45.83 26.41
C ASP A 412 18.75 47.06 27.31
N SER A 413 19.80 47.85 27.46
CA SER A 413 19.72 49.16 28.14
C SER A 413 19.16 50.28 27.26
N ASN A 414 18.77 49.99 26.01
CA ASN A 414 18.34 50.99 25.03
C ASN A 414 16.82 51.00 24.81
N PRO A 415 16.09 52.05 25.27
CA PRO A 415 14.64 52.13 25.17
C PRO A 415 14.09 52.31 23.73
N THR A 416 14.94 52.47 22.71
CA THR A 416 14.53 52.59 21.29
C THR A 416 14.96 51.40 20.40
N GLY A 417 15.71 50.44 20.94
CA GLY A 417 16.33 49.35 20.18
C GLY A 417 15.66 48.00 20.40
N GLY A 418 14.48 47.77 19.82
CA GLY A 418 13.85 46.44 19.78
C GLY A 418 13.58 45.81 21.16
N CYS A 419 13.20 44.54 21.13
CA CYS A 419 13.08 43.69 22.31
C CYS A 419 14.01 42.51 22.09
N HIS A 420 15.16 42.48 22.76
CA HIS A 420 16.03 41.31 22.76
C HIS A 420 16.04 40.62 24.12
N ASP A 421 16.07 39.29 24.09
CA ASP A 421 16.39 38.42 25.22
C ASP A 421 17.77 37.79 24.97
N ARG A 422 18.34 37.17 25.99
CA ARG A 422 19.63 36.48 25.89
C ARG A 422 19.50 35.14 25.19
N ARG A 423 20.54 34.75 24.44
CA ARG A 423 20.59 33.44 23.75
C ARG A 423 20.40 32.27 24.73
N ASP A 424 21.08 32.26 25.87
CA ASP A 424 20.94 31.22 26.88
C ASP A 424 19.51 31.10 27.44
N ASN A 425 18.85 32.22 27.75
CA ASN A 425 17.45 32.22 28.20
C ASN A 425 16.50 31.59 27.16
N VAL A 426 16.67 31.93 25.88
CA VAL A 426 15.82 31.42 24.80
C VAL A 426 16.12 29.95 24.49
N ALA A 427 17.40 29.54 24.56
CA ALA A 427 17.80 28.14 24.45
C ALA A 427 17.20 27.29 25.59
N ILE A 428 17.20 27.80 26.84
CA ILE A 428 16.55 27.13 27.99
C ILE A 428 15.05 26.91 27.74
N LYS A 429 14.33 27.93 27.24
CA LYS A 429 12.90 27.81 26.91
C LYS A 429 12.66 26.75 25.83
N SER A 430 13.48 26.76 24.79
CA SER A 430 13.38 25.84 23.66
C SER A 430 13.72 24.40 24.05
N ASN A 431 14.75 24.20 24.86
CA ASN A 431 15.13 22.91 25.43
C ASN A 431 14.00 22.32 26.29
N LYS A 432 13.40 23.13 27.17
CA LYS A 432 12.24 22.70 27.98
C LYS A 432 11.06 22.29 27.10
N LYS A 433 10.81 23.03 26.02
CA LYS A 433 9.74 22.72 25.05
C LYS A 433 10.00 21.41 24.30
N PHE A 434 11.25 21.16 23.92
CA PHE A 434 11.66 19.90 23.31
C PHE A 434 11.46 18.72 24.26
N ILE A 435 11.97 18.82 25.49
CA ILE A 435 11.80 17.80 26.54
C ILE A 435 10.32 17.46 26.75
N ASP A 436 9.48 18.49 26.91
CA ASP A 436 8.03 18.30 27.07
C ASP A 436 7.40 17.54 25.90
N THR A 437 7.82 17.87 24.68
CA THR A 437 7.22 17.30 23.47
C THR A 437 7.65 15.85 23.25
N ILE A 438 8.93 15.53 23.49
CA ILE A 438 9.44 14.16 23.39
C ILE A 438 8.82 13.26 24.46
N LEU A 439 8.83 13.71 25.73
CA LEU A 439 8.35 12.92 26.88
C LEU A 439 6.82 12.88 27.01
N ALA A 440 6.08 13.67 26.21
CA ALA A 440 4.64 13.51 26.08
C ALA A 440 4.24 12.14 25.50
N THR A 441 5.18 11.48 24.79
CA THR A 441 4.99 10.14 24.25
C THR A 441 5.61 9.10 25.19
N GLN A 442 4.79 8.15 25.66
CA GLN A 442 5.23 7.14 26.62
C GLN A 442 6.34 6.25 26.03
N GLY A 443 7.43 6.11 26.78
CA GLY A 443 8.55 5.24 26.41
C GLY A 443 9.70 5.94 25.68
N ASN A 444 9.53 7.21 25.30
CA ASN A 444 10.63 8.07 24.87
C ASN A 444 11.47 8.52 26.06
N GLN A 445 12.78 8.69 25.84
CA GLN A 445 13.70 9.23 26.84
C GLN A 445 14.51 10.38 26.24
N VAL A 446 14.92 11.31 27.11
CA VAL A 446 15.79 12.42 26.73
C VAL A 446 17.07 12.38 27.54
N ALA A 447 18.19 12.60 26.88
CA ALA A 447 19.48 12.90 27.48
C ALA A 447 19.88 14.34 27.15
N LEU A 448 20.69 14.97 28.02
CA LEU A 448 21.16 16.34 27.84
C LEU A 448 22.68 16.34 27.76
N VAL A 449 23.22 17.16 26.86
CA VAL A 449 24.65 17.38 26.71
C VAL A 449 24.88 18.89 26.56
N GLY A 450 25.67 19.48 27.46
CA GLY A 450 26.14 20.85 27.39
C GLY A 450 27.64 20.86 27.11
N TYR A 451 28.05 21.47 25.99
CA TYR A 451 29.47 21.57 25.67
C TYR A 451 30.01 22.95 25.99
N GLY A 452 31.28 22.97 26.40
CA GLY A 452 32.11 24.14 26.23
C GLY A 452 33.43 24.19 27.00
N SER A 453 33.88 23.13 27.68
CA SER A 453 35.11 23.15 28.49
C SER A 453 36.40 22.86 27.68
N GLU A 454 37.55 23.30 28.23
CA GLU A 454 38.93 22.98 27.81
C GLU A 454 39.42 21.61 28.31
N THR A 455 38.72 20.99 29.26
CA THR A 455 39.27 19.92 30.12
C THR A 455 38.60 18.56 29.93
N ASP A 456 37.30 18.54 29.68
CA ASP A 456 36.46 17.37 29.44
C ASP A 456 35.67 17.65 28.15
N PRO A 457 35.45 16.68 27.23
CA PRO A 457 34.64 16.90 26.04
C PRO A 457 33.35 17.69 26.31
N VAL A 458 32.68 17.48 27.44
CA VAL A 458 31.48 18.24 27.78
C VAL A 458 31.55 18.76 29.21
N CYS A 459 31.06 19.98 29.44
CA CYS A 459 31.02 20.56 30.77
C CYS A 459 29.78 20.13 31.55
N ASP A 460 28.76 19.60 30.87
CA ASP A 460 27.50 19.23 31.50
C ASP A 460 26.88 18.06 30.73
N PHE A 461 26.36 17.05 31.41
CA PHE A 461 25.42 16.12 30.80
C PHE A 461 24.39 15.59 31.82
N HIS A 462 23.32 15.03 31.29
CA HIS A 462 22.31 14.28 32.04
C HIS A 462 22.01 12.99 31.27
N ASP A 463 22.10 11.85 31.95
CA ASP A 463 21.77 10.53 31.37
C ASP A 463 20.32 10.46 30.87
N PHE A 464 20.00 9.45 30.06
CA PHE A 464 18.63 9.22 29.62
C PHE A 464 17.67 9.13 30.80
N SER A 465 16.58 9.89 30.71
CA SER A 465 15.56 9.92 31.74
C SER A 465 14.18 10.13 31.15
N ILE A 466 13.18 9.58 31.84
CA ILE A 466 11.76 9.88 31.64
C ILE A 466 11.27 10.96 32.63
N ASP A 467 12.12 11.35 33.59
CA ASP A 467 11.79 12.36 34.58
C ASP A 467 11.93 13.77 33.98
N ASN A 468 10.79 14.28 33.51
CA ASN A 468 10.67 15.62 32.96
C ASN A 468 11.13 16.71 33.97
N ALA A 469 10.90 16.52 35.28
CA ALA A 469 11.29 17.50 36.27
C ALA A 469 12.82 17.55 36.43
N SER A 470 13.48 16.39 36.51
CA SER A 470 14.95 16.30 36.60
C SER A 470 15.64 16.94 35.39
N LEU A 471 15.19 16.60 34.18
CA LEU A 471 15.73 17.13 32.93
C LEU A 471 15.55 18.65 32.83
N LYS A 472 14.35 19.15 33.09
CA LYS A 472 14.07 20.59 33.07
C LYS A 472 14.82 21.35 34.16
N TYR A 473 15.02 20.74 35.31
CA TYR A 473 15.80 21.31 36.39
C TYR A 473 17.28 21.45 35.99
N ARG A 474 17.86 20.44 35.33
CA ARG A 474 19.23 20.53 34.78
C ARG A 474 19.37 21.68 33.79
N VAL A 475 18.48 21.75 32.78
CA VAL A 475 18.46 22.85 31.80
C VAL A 475 18.27 24.21 32.48
N SER A 476 17.47 24.27 33.55
CA SER A 476 17.22 25.52 34.27
C SER A 476 18.47 26.12 34.92
N ASN A 477 19.50 25.30 35.20
CA ASN A 477 20.75 25.77 35.78
C ASN A 477 21.70 26.36 34.74
N TYR A 478 21.34 26.35 33.45
CA TYR A 478 22.22 26.84 32.39
C TYR A 478 22.34 28.38 32.37
N SER A 479 21.44 29.08 33.05
CA SER A 479 21.38 30.55 33.03
C SER A 479 22.59 31.17 33.72
N ASN A 480 23.34 32.05 33.03
CA ASN A 480 24.54 32.73 33.56
C ASN A 480 25.69 31.78 33.96
N GLU A 481 25.68 30.55 33.49
CA GLU A 481 26.72 29.56 33.79
C GLU A 481 27.30 29.07 32.46
N PHE A 482 28.53 29.48 32.16
CA PHE A 482 29.18 29.27 30.86
C PHE A 482 30.48 28.50 31.03
N CYS A 483 30.78 27.65 30.05
CA CYS A 483 31.94 26.78 30.01
C CYS A 483 33.09 27.34 29.14
N ASP A 484 32.90 28.51 28.52
CA ASP A 484 33.79 29.31 27.66
C ASP A 484 34.02 28.87 26.20
N TYR A 485 34.54 27.66 25.93
CA TYR A 485 35.02 27.23 24.59
C TYR A 485 33.98 26.55 23.68
N THR A 486 34.13 26.62 22.36
CA THR A 486 33.12 26.09 21.41
C THR A 486 33.57 24.75 20.80
N CYS A 487 33.46 23.66 21.57
CA CYS A 487 33.73 22.28 21.10
C CYS A 487 32.45 21.53 20.69
N ILE A 488 31.91 21.83 19.50
CA ILE A 488 30.70 21.16 18.99
C ILE A 488 30.94 19.65 18.78
N SER A 489 32.13 19.27 18.28
CA SER A 489 32.52 17.86 18.10
C SER A 489 32.48 17.07 19.41
N CYS A 490 32.83 17.70 20.53
CA CYS A 490 32.79 17.08 21.83
C CYS A 490 31.34 16.81 22.30
N GLY A 491 30.41 17.75 22.04
CA GLY A 491 28.99 17.55 22.29
C GLY A 491 28.39 16.39 21.48
N ILE A 492 28.73 16.32 20.19
CA ILE A 492 28.30 15.22 19.30
C ILE A 492 28.88 13.88 19.74
N ALA A 493 30.16 13.83 20.09
CA ALA A 493 30.81 12.61 20.56
C ALA A 493 30.17 12.09 21.85
N SER A 494 29.89 12.97 22.82
CA SER A 494 29.26 12.61 24.09
C SER A 494 27.80 12.17 23.91
N ALA A 495 27.04 12.83 23.04
CA ALA A 495 25.68 12.38 22.71
C ALA A 495 25.67 11.02 22.01
N THR A 496 26.63 10.76 21.12
CA THR A 496 26.81 9.46 20.46
C THR A 496 27.14 8.38 21.47
N GLU A 497 28.00 8.67 22.43
CA GLU A 497 28.31 7.77 23.55
C GLU A 497 27.03 7.44 24.35
N LEU A 498 26.28 8.44 24.80
CA LEU A 498 25.05 8.22 25.56
C LEU A 498 24.03 7.37 24.78
N LEU A 499 23.80 7.68 23.50
CA LEU A 499 22.85 6.97 22.64
C LEU A 499 23.25 5.51 22.35
N THR A 500 24.55 5.27 22.14
CA THR A 500 25.05 3.90 21.87
C THR A 500 25.17 3.08 23.15
N GLU A 501 25.45 3.72 24.29
CA GLU A 501 25.39 3.08 25.59
C GLU A 501 23.96 2.65 25.94
N GLU A 502 22.97 3.54 25.78
CA GLU A 502 21.56 3.23 26.03
C GLU A 502 21.11 2.02 25.21
N GLU A 503 21.48 1.96 23.92
CA GLU A 503 21.23 0.81 23.05
C GLU A 503 21.87 -0.49 23.58
N LYS A 504 23.11 -0.42 24.08
CA LYS A 504 23.82 -1.60 24.58
C LYS A 504 23.31 -2.08 25.93
N LEU A 505 22.84 -1.16 26.77
CA LEU A 505 22.31 -1.44 28.09
C LEU A 505 20.80 -1.73 28.09
N HIS A 506 20.13 -1.56 26.95
CA HIS A 506 18.70 -1.81 26.80
C HIS A 506 18.28 -3.22 27.22
N GLY A 507 17.18 -3.29 27.96
CA GLY A 507 16.60 -4.54 28.45
C GLY A 507 17.28 -5.14 29.68
N PHE A 508 18.43 -4.59 30.14
CA PHE A 508 18.98 -4.97 31.44
C PHE A 508 18.20 -4.35 32.60
N ASN A 509 18.27 -4.98 33.78
CA ASN A 509 17.65 -4.44 34.97
C ASN A 509 18.50 -3.28 35.50
N GLU A 510 18.04 -2.05 35.31
CA GLU A 510 18.64 -0.86 35.89
C GLU A 510 18.08 -0.62 37.30
N THR A 511 18.97 -0.46 38.26
CA THR A 511 18.65 0.04 39.59
C THR A 511 19.48 1.28 39.85
N SER A 512 18.84 2.38 40.27
CA SER A 512 19.54 3.59 40.66
C SER A 512 19.05 4.15 41.99
N ALA A 513 19.91 4.91 42.66
CA ALA A 513 19.58 5.69 43.85
C ALA A 513 20.25 7.06 43.75
N ILE A 514 19.51 8.13 44.04
CA ILE A 514 19.96 9.51 43.92
C ILE A 514 19.68 10.28 45.21
N ASN A 515 20.59 11.17 45.58
CA ASN A 515 20.35 12.22 46.57
C ASN A 515 20.47 13.59 45.89
N GLU A 516 19.34 14.27 45.75
CA GLU A 516 19.22 15.58 45.10
C GLU A 516 19.53 16.76 46.04
N THR A 517 19.88 16.47 47.30
CA THR A 517 20.21 17.50 48.29
C THR A 517 21.46 18.24 47.85
N ARG A 518 21.37 19.58 47.82
CA ARG A 518 22.54 20.46 47.64
C ARG A 518 23.30 20.60 48.94
N PHE A 519 24.60 20.35 48.87
CA PHE A 519 25.56 20.56 49.94
C PHE A 519 26.54 21.65 49.54
N SER A 520 26.90 22.49 50.50
CA SER A 520 27.93 23.51 50.38
C SER A 520 29.05 23.16 51.36
N ILE A 521 30.25 22.89 50.87
CA ILE A 521 31.38 22.44 51.68
C ILE A 521 32.60 23.35 51.48
N GLY A 522 33.40 23.54 52.54
CA GLY A 522 34.56 24.42 52.54
C GLY A 522 34.69 25.30 53.77
N ASP A 523 35.64 26.25 53.72
CA ASP A 523 35.93 27.20 54.79
C ASP A 523 34.73 28.09 55.17
N ALA A 524 33.91 28.48 54.19
CA ALA A 524 32.75 29.36 54.38
C ALA A 524 31.62 28.68 55.16
N THR A 525 31.53 27.35 55.11
CA THR A 525 30.45 26.58 55.75
C THR A 525 30.90 25.81 56.97
N SER A 526 32.22 25.69 57.21
CA SER A 526 32.83 24.83 58.25
C SER A 526 32.47 23.34 58.14
N LEU A 527 31.86 22.95 57.02
CA LEU A 527 31.54 21.57 56.68
C LEU A 527 32.54 21.10 55.62
N TYR A 528 33.46 20.22 55.99
CA TYR A 528 34.57 19.83 55.11
C TYR A 528 34.38 18.48 54.42
N SER A 529 33.41 17.68 54.86
CA SER A 529 33.11 16.37 54.27
C SER A 529 31.66 15.98 54.52
N VAL A 530 31.05 15.35 53.51
CA VAL A 530 29.70 14.77 53.56
C VAL A 530 29.82 13.30 53.20
N THR A 531 29.11 12.43 53.92
CA THR A 531 29.01 11.01 53.58
C THR A 531 27.55 10.61 53.43
N GLU A 532 27.17 10.29 52.22
CA GLU A 532 25.84 9.85 51.84
C GLU A 532 25.75 8.32 51.83
N LYS A 533 24.59 7.80 52.24
CA LYS A 533 24.33 6.36 52.29
C LYS A 533 23.21 5.99 51.34
N PHE A 534 23.50 5.11 50.40
CA PHE A 534 22.56 4.64 49.40
C PHE A 534 22.24 3.16 49.60
N ASN A 535 20.95 2.84 49.62
CA ASN A 535 20.49 1.45 49.58
C ASN A 535 20.30 1.03 48.13
N VAL A 536 21.29 0.34 47.56
CA VAL A 536 21.24 -0.15 46.17
C VAL A 536 21.33 -1.67 46.21
N THR A 537 20.32 -2.35 45.66
CA THR A 537 20.27 -3.82 45.64
C THR A 537 21.10 -4.34 44.48
N ILE A 538 22.22 -5.01 44.77
CA ILE A 538 23.16 -5.44 43.75
C ILE A 538 23.44 -6.93 43.88
N ASN A 539 23.49 -7.61 42.73
CA ASN A 539 24.04 -8.94 42.61
C ASN A 539 25.37 -8.86 41.84
N PRO A 540 26.53 -8.94 42.51
CA PRO A 540 27.84 -8.81 41.87
C PRO A 540 28.08 -9.81 40.73
N ASN A 541 27.43 -10.97 40.77
CA ASN A 541 27.54 -12.01 39.74
C ASN A 541 26.66 -11.74 38.50
N LYS A 542 25.88 -10.66 38.50
CA LYS A 542 25.01 -10.23 37.40
C LYS A 542 25.34 -8.82 36.91
N LEU A 543 26.38 -8.18 37.46
CA LEU A 543 26.69 -6.79 37.18
C LEU A 543 27.27 -6.63 35.77
N ILE A 544 26.61 -5.81 34.95
CA ILE A 544 27.08 -5.42 33.60
C ILE A 544 27.91 -4.14 33.68
N LYS A 545 27.32 -3.09 34.24
CA LYS A 545 27.93 -1.77 34.39
C LYS A 545 27.44 -1.12 35.67
N SER A 546 28.26 -0.26 36.26
CA SER A 546 27.84 0.62 37.34
C SER A 546 28.62 1.91 37.32
N ARG A 547 27.94 3.03 37.62
CA ARG A 547 28.54 4.36 37.67
C ARG A 547 28.03 5.16 38.85
N LEU A 548 28.90 6.01 39.40
CA LEU A 548 28.54 7.10 40.30
C LEU A 548 28.58 8.40 39.50
N THR A 549 27.50 9.16 39.50
CA THR A 549 27.49 10.54 38.99
C THR A 549 27.31 11.53 40.13
N VAL A 550 28.02 12.66 40.03
CA VAL A 550 27.95 13.77 40.99
C VAL A 550 27.85 15.06 40.20
N LEU A 551 26.99 15.96 40.63
CA LEU A 551 26.84 17.28 40.05
C LEU A 551 27.52 18.31 40.95
N GLY A 552 28.57 18.97 40.46
CA GLY A 552 29.42 19.90 41.21
C GLY A 552 29.35 21.32 40.64
N LYS A 553 29.64 22.32 41.47
CA LYS A 553 29.69 23.73 41.09
C LYS A 553 30.76 24.47 41.88
N SER A 554 31.49 25.37 41.21
CA SER A 554 32.55 26.18 41.80
C SER A 554 33.63 25.33 42.49
N VAL A 555 33.89 24.14 41.94
CA VAL A 555 35.08 23.34 42.27
C VAL A 555 36.27 24.18 41.80
N GLU A 556 37.35 24.29 42.59
CA GLU A 556 38.56 25.00 42.18
C GLU A 556 39.76 24.05 42.10
N THR A 557 40.24 23.74 40.90
CA THR A 557 41.41 22.85 40.68
C THR A 557 42.67 23.62 40.31
N GLU A 558 42.56 24.85 39.79
CA GLU A 558 43.69 25.69 39.35
C GLU A 558 44.67 26.04 40.50
N ASN A 559 44.16 26.12 41.73
CA ASN A 559 44.95 26.43 42.92
C ASN A 559 45.43 25.18 43.68
N ASN A 560 45.41 24.00 43.04
CA ASN A 560 45.80 22.70 43.61
C ASN A 560 44.91 22.16 44.74
N TYR A 561 43.70 22.68 44.96
CA TYR A 561 42.77 22.07 45.92
C TYR A 561 42.32 20.67 45.47
N GLN A 562 41.93 19.83 46.43
CA GLN A 562 41.69 18.40 46.22
C GLN A 562 40.26 17.99 46.62
N GLN A 563 39.27 18.29 45.78
CA GLN A 563 37.86 17.94 46.01
C GLN A 563 37.63 16.45 45.70
N CYS A 564 37.78 15.60 46.71
CA CYS A 564 37.88 14.16 46.53
C CYS A 564 36.55 13.41 46.71
N ILE A 565 36.38 12.34 45.94
CA ILE A 565 35.21 11.46 45.97
C ILE A 565 35.66 10.05 46.33
N TYR A 566 34.96 9.46 47.30
CA TYR A 566 35.19 8.10 47.76
C TYR A 566 33.92 7.28 47.69
N PHE A 567 34.07 6.02 47.32
CA PHE A 567 33.01 5.02 47.34
C PHE A 567 33.40 3.86 48.25
N ASN A 568 32.66 3.65 49.34
CA ASN A 568 32.98 2.68 50.38
C ASN A 568 34.43 2.78 50.90
N GLY A 569 34.95 4.02 51.01
CA GLY A 569 36.32 4.31 51.43
C GLY A 569 37.38 4.11 50.35
N ILE A 570 36.98 3.71 49.13
CA ILE A 570 37.86 3.61 47.97
C ILE A 570 37.85 4.95 47.26
N TYR A 571 39.03 5.53 47.06
CA TYR A 571 39.19 6.77 46.33
C TYR A 571 38.84 6.57 44.85
N LEU A 572 37.93 7.39 44.33
CA LEU A 572 37.50 7.34 42.93
C LEU A 572 38.17 8.41 42.07
N GLY A 573 38.70 9.46 42.68
CA GLY A 573 39.27 10.61 42.00
C GLY A 573 38.78 11.93 42.60
N ARG A 574 39.28 13.02 42.02
CA ARG A 574 38.73 14.36 42.28
C ARG A 574 37.46 14.58 41.47
N MET A 575 36.68 15.57 41.87
CA MET A 575 35.66 16.14 41.00
C MET A 575 36.33 16.55 39.69
N CYS A 576 35.86 15.99 38.57
CA CYS A 576 36.30 16.39 37.23
C CYS A 576 35.94 17.86 37.02
N GLU A 577 36.89 18.73 36.68
CA GLU A 577 36.61 20.16 36.56
C GLU A 577 37.11 20.72 35.23
N PRO A 578 36.34 21.63 34.61
CA PRO A 578 36.83 22.70 33.74
C PRO A 578 37.68 23.71 34.50
N LEU A 579 38.95 23.90 34.11
CA LEU A 579 39.81 24.97 34.63
C LEU A 579 39.04 26.31 34.63
N GLY A 580 38.70 26.81 35.82
CA GLY A 580 38.17 28.17 36.00
C GLY A 580 36.66 28.36 35.80
N ASP A 581 35.84 27.30 35.74
CA ASP A 581 34.39 27.42 35.52
C ASP A 581 33.57 27.44 36.83
N PRO A 582 32.86 28.55 37.13
CA PRO A 582 32.00 28.64 38.31
C PRO A 582 30.65 27.91 38.18
N GLY A 583 30.33 27.27 37.05
CA GLY A 583 29.06 26.63 36.71
C GLY A 583 28.87 25.19 37.19
N TRP A 584 27.65 24.66 37.02
CA TRP A 584 27.28 23.29 37.37
C TRP A 584 27.72 22.24 36.33
N HIS A 585 28.63 21.32 36.69
CA HIS A 585 29.14 20.25 35.82
C HIS A 585 28.94 18.84 36.39
N THR A 586 28.77 17.84 35.53
CA THR A 586 28.55 16.44 35.93
C THR A 586 29.84 15.65 35.82
N CYS A 587 30.21 14.94 36.89
CA CYS A 587 31.29 13.96 36.87
C CYS A 587 30.77 12.55 36.99
N SER A 588 31.43 11.62 36.30
CA SER A 588 31.06 10.21 36.27
C SER A 588 32.25 9.33 36.61
N TYR A 589 32.05 8.40 37.53
CA TYR A 589 33.07 7.46 37.99
C TYR A 589 32.59 6.03 37.79
N PRO A 590 33.29 5.20 37.02
CA PRO A 590 32.98 3.79 36.92
C PRO A 590 33.20 3.08 38.26
N LEU A 591 32.25 2.24 38.66
CA LEU A 591 32.33 1.46 39.90
C LEU A 591 32.59 -0.02 39.60
N LYS A 592 33.47 -0.66 40.38
CA LYS A 592 33.77 -2.09 40.23
C LYS A 592 32.84 -2.96 41.07
N PRO A 593 32.48 -4.18 40.60
CA PRO A 593 31.65 -5.11 41.36
C PRO A 593 32.19 -5.39 42.78
N LYS A 594 33.51 -5.50 42.92
CA LYS A 594 34.19 -5.78 44.20
C LYS A 594 34.13 -4.64 45.22
N TRP A 595 33.69 -3.44 44.83
CA TRP A 595 33.61 -2.27 45.70
C TRP A 595 32.28 -2.18 46.45
N PHE A 596 31.27 -2.94 46.03
CA PHE A 596 29.99 -3.03 46.72
C PHE A 596 30.11 -4.01 47.90
N VAL A 597 30.12 -3.46 49.13
CA VAL A 597 30.24 -4.24 50.37
C VAL A 597 28.87 -4.27 51.06
N GLY A 598 28.10 -5.34 50.81
CA GLY A 598 26.72 -5.46 51.29
C GLY A 598 25.73 -4.61 50.49
N ASN A 599 24.56 -4.31 51.06
CA ASN A 599 23.45 -3.61 50.37
C ASN A 599 23.48 -2.07 50.58
N VAL A 600 24.50 -1.55 51.27
CA VAL A 600 24.63 -0.12 51.57
C VAL A 600 25.93 0.38 50.94
N ALA A 601 25.82 1.39 50.08
CA ALA A 601 26.94 2.09 49.50
C ALA A 601 27.13 3.45 50.19
N ASN A 602 28.34 3.71 50.68
CA ASN A 602 28.72 4.99 51.25
C ASN A 602 29.47 5.82 50.20
N VAL A 603 28.99 7.01 49.89
CA VAL A 603 29.68 7.98 49.03
C VAL A 603 30.15 9.13 49.91
N THR A 604 31.46 9.34 50.00
CA THR A 604 32.05 10.44 50.77
C THR A 604 32.65 11.48 49.83
N ILE A 605 32.25 12.73 49.98
CA ILE A 605 32.73 13.87 49.21
C ILE A 605 33.39 14.87 50.17
N THR A 606 34.55 15.43 49.80
CA THR A 606 35.35 16.30 50.68
C THR A 606 35.71 17.62 50.01
N ALA A 607 35.81 18.70 50.80
CA ALA A 607 36.24 20.02 50.33
C ALA A 607 37.73 20.06 49.95
N GLY A 608 38.55 19.20 50.57
CA GLY A 608 39.99 19.14 50.30
C GLY A 608 40.77 20.39 50.67
N THR A 609 42.09 20.27 50.67
CA THR A 609 43.04 21.40 50.76
C THR A 609 44.09 21.24 49.66
N THR A 610 44.96 22.23 49.48
CA THR A 610 46.14 22.11 48.61
C THR A 610 47.12 21.01 49.03
N ASN A 611 47.00 20.49 50.25
CA ASN A 611 47.87 19.45 50.81
C ASN A 611 47.21 18.05 50.83
N GLY A 612 45.94 17.90 50.47
CA GLY A 612 45.25 16.60 50.53
C GLY A 612 43.74 16.67 50.73
N CYS A 613 43.04 15.60 50.34
CA CYS A 613 41.59 15.38 50.49
C CYS A 613 41.04 15.50 51.94
N PHE A 614 41.87 15.24 52.96
CA PHE A 614 41.46 15.20 54.37
C PHE A 614 42.24 16.15 55.29
N ALA A 615 43.07 17.04 54.76
CA ALA A 615 43.86 17.91 55.62
C ALA A 615 42.91 18.89 56.35
N THR A 616 42.95 18.90 57.69
CA THR A 616 42.15 19.80 58.53
C THR A 616 42.89 21.09 58.90
N SER A 617 44.08 21.30 58.34
CA SER A 617 44.91 22.49 58.55
C SER A 617 45.29 23.08 57.20
N GLY A 618 44.72 24.24 56.88
CA GLY A 618 44.89 24.92 55.59
C GLY A 618 43.66 25.75 55.25
N THR A 619 43.67 26.41 54.09
CA THR A 619 42.45 26.87 53.43
C THR A 619 41.80 25.69 52.72
N ASN A 620 40.48 25.56 52.83
CA ASN A 620 39.67 24.58 52.11
C ASN A 620 38.85 25.30 51.03
N ASP A 621 38.74 24.68 49.87
CA ASP A 621 37.94 25.22 48.77
C ASP A 621 36.45 25.26 49.13
N ASN A 622 35.76 26.29 48.64
CA ASN A 622 34.33 26.51 48.85
C ASN A 622 33.56 26.17 47.59
N TRP A 623 32.90 25.01 47.60
CA TRP A 623 32.17 24.52 46.44
C TRP A 623 30.87 23.84 46.84
N ASP A 624 30.02 23.64 45.83
CA ASP A 624 28.72 23.03 45.98
C ASP A 624 28.63 21.71 45.21
N PHE A 625 27.91 20.74 45.75
CA PHE A 625 27.52 19.55 44.99
C PHE A 625 26.08 19.12 45.29
N LYS A 626 25.48 18.37 44.37
CA LYS A 626 24.15 17.75 44.49
C LYS A 626 24.04 16.55 43.54
N ASP A 627 22.85 15.97 43.45
CA ASP A 627 22.47 14.90 42.51
C ASP A 627 23.46 13.72 42.52
N VAL A 628 23.90 13.32 43.73
CA VAL A 628 24.80 12.18 43.91
C VAL A 628 24.00 10.92 43.57
N LYS A 629 24.26 10.32 42.41
CA LYS A 629 23.49 9.19 41.86
C LYS A 629 24.37 7.98 41.61
N ILE A 630 23.93 6.82 42.09
CA ILE A 630 24.51 5.52 41.74
C ILE A 630 23.56 4.85 40.76
N SER A 631 24.05 4.45 39.59
CA SER A 631 23.32 3.64 38.60
C SER A 631 24.00 2.30 38.40
N VAL A 632 23.22 1.23 38.33
CA VAL A 632 23.68 -0.15 38.24
C VAL A 632 22.82 -0.91 37.25
N TRP A 633 23.45 -1.54 36.24
CA TRP A 633 22.79 -2.38 35.24
C TRP A 633 23.16 -3.85 35.45
N GLN A 634 22.16 -4.72 35.47
CA GLN A 634 22.34 -6.15 35.73
C GLN A 634 21.66 -7.05 34.69
N THR A 635 22.30 -8.16 34.36
CA THR A 635 21.74 -9.24 33.52
C THR A 635 20.46 -9.81 34.12
N GLN A 636 19.48 -10.16 33.30
CA GLN A 636 18.27 -10.82 33.79
C GLN A 636 18.47 -12.33 33.96
N SER A 637 19.08 -12.99 32.97
CA SER A 637 19.02 -14.46 32.84
C SER A 637 20.37 -15.19 32.95
N SER A 638 21.43 -14.68 32.32
CA SER A 638 22.78 -15.30 32.31
C SER A 638 23.82 -14.49 33.07
N ALA A 639 24.78 -15.13 33.73
CA ALA A 639 25.93 -14.41 34.31
C ALA A 639 26.78 -13.80 33.18
N PRO A 640 27.20 -12.52 33.29
CA PRO A 640 28.01 -11.89 32.26
C PRO A 640 29.42 -12.50 32.22
N GLY A 641 29.98 -12.59 31.02
CA GLY A 641 31.37 -12.93 30.81
C GLY A 641 32.27 -11.71 30.98
N ILE A 642 33.49 -11.92 31.45
CA ILE A 642 34.51 -10.87 31.58
C ILE A 642 35.77 -11.38 30.87
N GLU A 643 36.24 -10.64 29.87
CA GLU A 643 37.55 -10.82 29.27
C GLU A 643 38.42 -9.61 29.59
N PHE A 644 39.69 -9.81 29.87
CA PHE A 644 40.64 -8.72 29.99
C PHE A 644 41.99 -9.11 29.44
N ASN A 645 42.71 -8.11 28.93
CA ASN A 645 44.06 -8.26 28.43
C ASN A 645 44.94 -7.19 29.08
N THR A 646 46.12 -7.60 29.55
CA THR A 646 47.02 -6.74 30.32
C THR A 646 48.41 -6.68 29.71
N ALA A 647 48.97 -5.47 29.62
CA ALA A 647 50.38 -5.21 29.36
C ALA A 647 51.04 -4.60 30.60
N SER A 648 52.01 -5.29 31.18
CA SER A 648 52.61 -4.93 32.48
C SER A 648 53.94 -4.17 32.39
N SER A 649 54.45 -3.89 31.19
CA SER A 649 55.70 -3.16 31.02
C SER A 649 55.55 -1.70 31.45
N GLU A 650 56.52 -1.19 32.21
CA GLU A 650 56.66 0.23 32.47
C GLU A 650 57.18 0.93 31.21
N VAL A 651 56.51 2.01 30.83
CA VAL A 651 56.81 2.83 29.66
C VAL A 651 56.93 4.28 30.12
N GLN A 652 57.99 4.95 29.68
CA GLN A 652 58.22 6.38 29.89
C GLN A 652 57.95 7.12 28.58
N ILE A 653 57.19 8.21 28.67
CA ILE A 653 56.88 9.10 27.56
C ILE A 653 57.23 10.54 27.93
N GLY A 654 57.57 11.35 26.94
CA GLY A 654 58.14 12.67 27.15
C GLY A 654 58.87 13.20 25.92
N ASP A 655 59.61 14.28 26.11
CA ASP A 655 60.51 14.82 25.10
C ASP A 655 61.75 13.94 24.87
N SER A 656 62.48 14.23 23.79
CA SER A 656 63.69 13.50 23.40
C SER A 656 64.67 13.36 24.57
N PRO A 657 65.12 12.13 24.92
CA PRO A 657 65.18 10.94 24.07
C PRO A 657 63.95 10.01 24.11
N PHE A 658 62.88 10.35 24.83
CA PHE A 658 61.68 9.52 24.94
C PHE A 658 60.76 9.67 23.72
N GLN A 659 59.80 8.76 23.59
CA GLN A 659 58.72 8.89 22.61
C GLN A 659 57.58 9.69 23.22
N GLN A 660 57.07 10.68 22.47
CA GLN A 660 55.93 11.50 22.92
C GLN A 660 54.59 10.75 22.88
N ILE A 661 54.54 9.62 22.16
CA ILE A 661 53.37 8.74 22.09
C ILE A 661 53.84 7.31 22.27
N ALA A 662 53.19 6.57 23.17
CA ALA A 662 53.39 5.14 23.33
C ALA A 662 52.10 4.38 23.03
N THR A 663 52.20 3.32 22.23
CA THR A 663 51.08 2.45 21.84
C THR A 663 51.18 1.10 22.55
N VAL A 664 50.11 0.73 23.23
CA VAL A 664 49.92 -0.61 23.81
C VAL A 664 48.82 -1.33 23.01
N ASN A 665 49.16 -2.48 22.45
CA ASN A 665 48.21 -3.31 21.71
C ASN A 665 47.62 -4.38 22.62
N LEU A 666 46.30 -4.35 22.82
CA LEU A 666 45.58 -5.32 23.63
C LEU A 666 44.58 -6.08 22.75
N ASN A 667 44.69 -7.41 22.73
CA ASN A 667 43.81 -8.26 21.93
C ASN A 667 42.65 -8.79 22.79
N ILE A 668 41.43 -8.45 22.41
CA ILE A 668 40.19 -8.95 23.03
C ILE A 668 39.48 -9.87 22.03
N ASN A 669 39.23 -11.12 22.43
CA ASN A 669 38.61 -12.14 21.59
C ASN A 669 37.08 -12.23 21.80
N VAL A 670 36.47 -11.19 22.38
CA VAL A 670 35.02 -11.03 22.46
C VAL A 670 34.50 -10.37 21.17
N ASP A 671 33.42 -10.92 20.63
CA ASP A 671 32.65 -10.26 19.57
C ASP A 671 32.05 -8.94 20.09
N LYS A 672 32.40 -7.82 19.44
CA LYS A 672 31.87 -6.47 19.71
C LYS A 672 30.34 -6.42 19.78
N SER A 673 29.64 -7.29 19.05
CA SER A 673 28.17 -7.37 19.12
C SER A 673 27.66 -7.73 20.53
N LYS A 674 28.43 -8.54 21.26
CA LYS A 674 28.11 -9.04 22.62
C LYS A 674 28.66 -8.16 23.74
N THR A 675 29.63 -7.31 23.44
CA THR A 675 30.22 -6.36 24.39
C THR A 675 29.16 -5.38 24.91
N LYS A 676 29.05 -5.27 26.23
CA LYS A 676 28.06 -4.42 26.91
C LYS A 676 28.71 -3.25 27.67
N ALA A 677 29.90 -3.46 28.24
CA ALA A 677 30.66 -2.41 28.90
C ALA A 677 32.16 -2.66 28.75
N VAL A 678 32.96 -1.60 28.69
CA VAL A 678 34.42 -1.68 28.62
C VAL A 678 35.03 -0.64 29.55
N SER A 679 36.11 -1.02 30.24
CA SER A 679 36.89 -0.12 31.07
C SER A 679 38.38 -0.31 30.82
N LEU A 680 39.13 0.79 30.88
CA LEU A 680 40.58 0.81 30.80
C LEU A 680 41.14 1.15 32.18
N GLU A 681 42.01 0.29 32.71
CA GLU A 681 42.72 0.47 33.97
C GLU A 681 44.22 0.50 33.72
N PHE A 682 44.96 1.43 34.33
CA PHE A 682 46.43 1.42 34.30
C PHE A 682 46.98 2.10 35.54
N GLU A 683 48.29 1.94 35.77
CA GLU A 683 49.02 2.69 36.78
C GLU A 683 49.89 3.74 36.11
N ALA A 684 49.95 4.94 36.68
CA ALA A 684 50.83 6.01 36.20
C ALA A 684 51.69 6.58 37.33
N ILE A 685 52.70 7.39 36.99
CA ILE A 685 53.53 8.17 37.92
C ILE A 685 54.11 9.40 37.21
N ASP A 686 54.39 10.46 37.96
CA ASP A 686 55.04 11.71 37.51
C ASP A 686 54.24 12.56 36.52
N VAL A 687 52.93 12.36 36.38
CA VAL A 687 52.09 13.20 35.50
C VAL A 687 51.85 14.56 36.18
N SER A 688 51.92 15.62 35.38
CA SER A 688 51.72 16.99 35.81
C SER A 688 50.35 17.52 35.36
N PRO A 689 49.54 18.10 36.27
CA PRO A 689 48.22 18.66 35.93
C PRO A 689 48.29 19.89 35.01
N ASN A 690 49.49 20.41 34.73
CA ASN A 690 49.69 21.54 33.84
C ASN A 690 49.75 21.15 32.34
N TYR A 691 49.79 19.86 32.02
CA TYR A 691 49.95 19.35 30.65
C TYR A 691 48.77 18.46 30.25
N PHE A 692 48.49 18.34 28.95
CA PHE A 692 47.35 17.59 28.43
C PHE A 692 47.72 16.13 28.14
N ASP A 693 47.97 15.33 29.17
CA ASP A 693 48.31 13.91 29.01
C ASP A 693 47.07 13.07 28.75
N CYS A 694 47.01 12.38 27.61
CA CYS A 694 45.75 11.85 27.11
C CYS A 694 45.84 10.38 26.71
N VAL A 695 44.69 9.74 26.73
CA VAL A 695 44.53 8.35 26.32
C VAL A 695 43.57 8.26 25.15
N TYR A 696 43.94 7.46 24.15
CA TYR A 696 43.10 7.14 23.01
C TYR A 696 42.92 5.63 22.87
N VAL A 697 41.71 5.19 22.53
CA VAL A 697 41.43 3.80 22.12
C VAL A 697 41.05 3.81 20.65
N ASN A 698 41.81 3.07 19.83
CA ASN A 698 41.61 2.97 18.39
C ASN A 698 41.51 4.34 17.67
N GLY A 699 42.21 5.34 18.20
CA GLY A 699 42.19 6.72 17.70
C GLY A 699 41.10 7.62 18.28
N ASN A 700 40.16 7.09 19.08
CA ASN A 700 39.15 7.89 19.78
C ASN A 700 39.67 8.36 21.13
N TYR A 701 39.49 9.65 21.43
CA TYR A 701 39.88 10.26 22.70
C TYR A 701 39.02 9.72 23.83
N ILE A 702 39.66 9.20 24.88
CA ILE A 702 38.99 8.60 26.05
C ILE A 702 38.96 9.56 27.24
N GLY A 703 39.98 10.40 27.36
CA GLY A 703 40.11 11.31 28.48
C GLY A 703 41.56 11.69 28.76
N ARG A 704 41.70 12.57 29.74
CA ARG A 704 42.96 13.10 30.25
C ARG A 704 43.38 12.37 31.52
N VAL A 705 44.65 12.00 31.60
CA VAL A 705 45.27 11.24 32.70
C VAL A 705 45.56 12.13 33.89
N ASP A 706 45.90 13.38 33.60
CA ASP A 706 46.33 14.40 34.54
C ASP A 706 45.17 14.95 35.42
N TYR A 707 43.91 14.63 35.09
CA TYR A 707 42.74 14.86 35.96
C TYR A 707 42.50 13.82 37.04
N GLN A 708 43.10 12.64 36.88
CA GLN A 708 43.09 11.62 37.92
C GLN A 708 44.29 11.93 38.82
N GLU A 709 44.09 12.06 40.14
CA GLU A 709 45.03 12.68 41.08
C GLU A 709 46.52 12.43 40.77
N TRP A 710 47.31 13.50 40.82
CA TRP A 710 48.77 13.47 41.01
C TRP A 710 49.09 14.19 42.31
N ASN A 711 49.11 13.46 43.41
CA ASN A 711 49.78 13.96 44.60
C ASN A 711 51.25 14.04 44.18
N ASN A 712 51.91 15.19 44.32
CA ASN A 712 53.35 15.42 44.03
C ASN A 712 54.30 14.47 44.82
N THR A 713 53.78 13.38 45.36
CA THR A 713 54.43 12.18 45.82
C THR A 713 54.84 11.30 44.64
N ASN A 714 56.08 10.82 44.66
CA ASN A 714 56.64 9.85 43.72
C ASN A 714 56.04 8.44 43.95
N VAL A 715 54.72 8.29 43.80
CA VAL A 715 53.94 7.06 44.06
C VAL A 715 53.07 6.73 42.86
N TRP A 716 53.01 5.43 42.52
CA TRP A 716 52.17 4.92 41.45
C TRP A 716 50.68 5.04 41.80
N GLN A 717 49.91 5.62 40.89
CA GLN A 717 48.47 5.83 41.06
C GLN A 717 47.66 5.06 40.03
N LYS A 718 46.48 4.60 40.42
CA LYS A 718 45.59 3.83 39.55
C LYS A 718 44.60 4.74 38.85
N VAL A 719 44.53 4.60 37.53
CA VAL A 719 43.59 5.30 36.66
C VAL A 719 42.56 4.29 36.15
N LEU A 720 41.29 4.66 36.17
CA LEU A 720 40.18 3.85 35.67
C LEU A 720 39.24 4.75 34.85
N ILE A 721 39.06 4.42 33.57
CA ILE A 721 38.20 5.18 32.65
C ILE A 721 37.26 4.23 31.92
N ASP A 722 36.01 4.63 31.76
CA ASP A 722 35.06 3.92 30.89
C ASP A 722 35.44 4.12 29.43
N VAL A 723 35.36 3.05 28.65
CA VAL A 723 35.58 3.09 27.21
C VAL A 723 34.25 2.82 26.51
N PRO A 724 33.73 3.76 25.71
CA PRO A 724 32.57 3.53 24.88
C PRO A 724 32.72 2.28 24.03
N THR A 725 31.76 1.37 24.13
CA THR A 725 31.78 0.09 23.41
C THR A 725 31.82 0.29 21.88
N ALA A 726 31.25 1.40 21.42
CA ALA A 726 31.29 1.92 20.06
C ALA A 726 32.72 2.00 19.49
N TRP A 727 33.71 2.34 20.32
CA TRP A 727 35.09 2.59 19.89
C TRP A 727 35.96 1.33 19.86
N MET A 728 35.42 0.18 20.25
CA MET A 728 36.14 -1.10 20.23
C MET A 728 36.17 -1.72 18.83
N LYS A 729 37.25 -2.45 18.54
CA LYS A 729 37.42 -3.33 17.39
C LYS A 729 37.35 -4.79 17.83
N ASN A 730 36.92 -5.67 16.92
CA ASN A 730 37.07 -7.11 17.11
C ASN A 730 38.56 -7.48 17.07
N GLY A 731 39.05 -8.19 18.08
CA GLY A 731 40.45 -8.58 18.17
C GLY A 731 41.34 -7.46 18.73
N MET A 732 42.31 -7.01 17.94
CA MET A 732 43.36 -6.10 18.39
C MET A 732 42.84 -4.66 18.53
N ASN A 733 43.04 -4.09 19.72
CA ASN A 733 42.71 -2.72 20.07
C ASN A 733 44.00 -1.96 20.43
N GLU A 734 44.14 -0.76 19.86
CA GLU A 734 45.29 0.13 20.07
C GLU A 734 44.99 1.12 21.19
N ILE A 735 45.80 1.13 22.25
CA ILE A 735 45.73 2.11 23.34
C ILE A 735 46.93 3.04 23.21
N ASN A 736 46.68 4.31 22.89
CA ASN A 736 47.74 5.31 22.76
C ASN A 736 47.75 6.22 23.98
N PHE A 737 48.92 6.34 24.60
CA PHE A 737 49.21 7.30 25.65
C PHE A 737 50.05 8.42 25.06
N THR A 738 49.64 9.67 25.27
CA THR A 738 50.34 10.84 24.76
C THR A 738 50.91 11.66 25.90
N SER A 739 52.17 12.05 25.77
CA SER A 739 52.82 13.07 26.59
C SER A 739 52.42 14.43 26.02
N GLY A 740 51.46 15.07 26.68
CA GLY A 740 50.84 16.31 26.22
C GLY A 740 51.72 17.52 26.40
N THR A 741 51.34 18.62 25.74
CA THR A 741 51.88 19.95 26.05
C THR A 741 50.89 20.70 26.94
N THR A 742 51.28 21.88 27.42
CA THR A 742 50.35 22.87 28.03
C THR A 742 49.25 23.35 27.07
N SER A 743 49.31 22.94 25.80
CA SER A 743 48.43 23.39 24.72
C SER A 743 47.73 22.23 24.01
N GLY A 744 47.67 21.02 24.56
CA GLY A 744 46.87 19.93 23.98
C GLY A 744 47.59 18.60 23.80
N CYS A 745 46.80 17.52 23.65
CA CYS A 745 47.23 16.13 23.66
C CYS A 745 48.06 15.70 22.43
N LYS A 746 47.82 16.34 21.27
CA LYS A 746 48.40 15.94 19.98
C LYS A 746 49.50 16.88 19.48
N ARG A 747 49.88 17.87 20.27
CA ARG A 747 50.90 18.86 19.87
C ARG A 747 52.26 18.32 20.28
N THR A 748 53.01 17.82 19.30
CA THR A 748 54.29 17.10 19.47
C THR A 748 55.53 18.01 19.39
N SER A 749 55.34 19.34 19.38
CA SER A 749 56.43 20.31 19.38
C SER A 749 56.27 21.23 20.58
N GLY A 750 57.09 21.06 21.62
CA GLY A 750 56.98 21.85 22.84
C GLY A 750 57.80 21.30 23.99
N ASP A 751 57.53 21.83 25.19
CA ASP A 751 57.87 21.26 26.49
C ASP A 751 56.75 20.26 26.80
N ASN A 752 57.00 18.97 26.59
CA ASN A 752 56.04 17.89 26.81
C ASN A 752 56.24 17.27 28.20
N ASP A 753 55.16 16.84 28.85
CA ASP A 753 55.27 16.26 30.20
C ASP A 753 56.03 14.93 30.21
N GLU A 754 56.95 14.76 31.15
CA GLU A 754 57.70 13.50 31.29
C GLU A 754 57.07 12.62 32.37
N TRP A 755 56.30 11.62 31.95
CA TRP A 755 55.60 10.71 32.87
C TRP A 755 55.69 9.24 32.44
N ARG A 756 55.27 8.35 33.35
CA ARG A 756 55.40 6.90 33.17
C ARG A 756 54.09 6.18 33.45
N PHE A 757 53.85 5.10 32.73
CA PHE A 757 52.70 4.22 32.96
C PHE A 757 53.07 2.74 32.90
N ARG A 758 52.25 1.89 33.53
CA ARG A 758 52.39 0.42 33.51
C ARG A 758 51.05 -0.26 33.80
N ASN A 759 51.04 -1.59 33.74
CA ASN A 759 49.87 -2.42 34.11
C ASN A 759 48.59 -2.02 33.36
N VAL A 760 48.71 -1.72 32.07
CA VAL A 760 47.59 -1.32 31.22
C VAL A 760 46.68 -2.52 30.97
N ASN A 761 45.44 -2.42 31.41
CA ASN A 761 44.46 -3.48 31.44
C ASN A 761 43.14 -3.03 30.80
N LEU A 762 42.76 -3.64 29.69
CA LEU A 762 41.48 -3.41 29.03
C LEU A 762 40.52 -4.52 29.40
N SER A 763 39.44 -4.18 30.12
CA SER A 763 38.43 -5.13 30.61
C SER A 763 37.12 -4.97 29.86
N VAL A 764 36.62 -6.05 29.28
CA VAL A 764 35.39 -6.13 28.50
C VAL A 764 34.39 -7.03 29.22
N VAL A 765 33.23 -6.47 29.54
CA VAL A 765 32.07 -7.20 30.04
C VAL A 765 31.13 -7.48 28.87
N TRP A 766 30.77 -8.75 28.69
CA TRP A 766 29.89 -9.20 27.61
C TRP A 766 28.77 -10.10 28.13
N SER A 767 27.69 -10.17 27.37
CA SER A 767 26.55 -11.02 27.70
C SER A 767 25.96 -11.62 26.43
N ASP A 768 25.45 -12.85 26.55
CA ASP A 768 24.64 -13.49 25.51
C ASP A 768 23.17 -13.03 25.55
N ASP A 769 22.77 -12.26 26.58
CA ASP A 769 21.45 -11.63 26.63
C ASP A 769 21.32 -10.64 25.43
N GLY A 770 20.47 -11.01 24.47
CA GLY A 770 20.15 -10.22 23.28
C GLY A 770 18.78 -9.59 23.39
N TYR A 771 18.73 -8.27 23.63
CA TYR A 771 17.51 -7.48 23.57
C TYR A 771 17.50 -6.69 22.26
N SER A 772 16.38 -6.73 21.55
CA SER A 772 16.20 -5.94 20.32
C SER A 772 16.00 -4.48 20.70
N TYR A 773 16.92 -3.61 20.28
CA TYR A 773 16.74 -2.17 20.42
C TYR A 773 15.92 -1.63 19.26
N ALA A 774 14.59 -1.56 19.46
CA ALA A 774 13.64 -1.12 18.43
C ALA A 774 13.39 0.40 18.44
N LYS A 775 14.16 1.16 19.22
CA LYS A 775 13.99 2.61 19.35
C LYS A 775 14.78 3.38 18.31
N SER A 776 14.20 4.46 17.80
CA SER A 776 14.95 5.39 16.95
C SER A 776 15.86 6.29 17.79
N LYS A 777 17.08 6.55 17.30
CA LYS A 777 18.07 7.40 17.96
C LYS A 777 18.17 8.73 17.23
N SER A 778 18.07 9.84 17.95
CA SER A 778 18.17 11.18 17.37
C SER A 778 19.03 12.09 18.24
N MET A 779 19.71 13.07 17.65
CA MET A 779 20.34 14.15 18.39
C MET A 779 20.02 15.52 17.76
N VAL A 780 19.96 16.53 18.62
CA VAL A 780 19.74 17.93 18.21
C VAL A 780 20.94 18.75 18.64
N VAL A 781 21.70 19.25 17.67
CA VAL A 781 22.92 20.06 17.85
C VAL A 781 22.57 21.52 17.69
N MET A 782 22.70 22.34 18.74
CA MET A 782 22.53 23.78 18.64
C MET A 782 23.80 24.51 19.06
N SER A 783 24.27 25.43 18.22
CA SER A 783 25.44 26.29 18.46
C SER A 783 25.16 27.74 18.09
N ASP A 784 25.73 28.67 18.85
CA ASP A 784 25.69 30.12 18.58
C ASP A 784 27.03 30.69 18.05
N GLY A 785 27.98 29.80 17.82
CA GLY A 785 29.34 30.13 17.43
C GLY A 785 29.96 29.14 16.43
N GLU A 786 31.13 29.52 15.92
CA GLU A 786 31.95 28.64 15.08
C GLU A 786 32.74 27.67 15.97
N ALA A 787 32.76 26.39 15.59
CA ALA A 787 33.62 25.40 16.24
C ALA A 787 35.08 25.87 16.20
N ASN A 788 35.67 26.10 17.37
CA ASN A 788 37.03 26.63 17.52
C ASN A 788 37.95 25.71 18.32
N THR A 789 37.42 24.61 18.86
CA THR A 789 38.12 23.68 19.74
C THR A 789 37.89 22.25 19.27
N LYS A 790 38.95 21.43 19.29
CA LYS A 790 38.91 20.00 18.93
C LYS A 790 38.93 19.15 20.19
N ILE A 791 38.46 17.91 20.08
CA ILE A 791 38.49 16.95 21.19
C ILE A 791 39.96 16.72 21.62
N GLY A 792 40.30 17.13 22.85
CA GLY A 792 41.64 16.99 23.44
C GLY A 792 42.68 18.00 22.94
N ASP A 793 42.27 19.19 22.50
CA ASP A 793 43.18 20.25 22.02
C ASP A 793 42.84 21.61 22.64
N CYS A 794 43.75 22.60 22.54
CA CYS A 794 43.49 23.95 23.06
C CYS A 794 42.54 24.78 22.16
N SER A 795 41.88 25.75 22.77
CA SER A 795 40.97 26.66 22.08
C SER A 795 41.65 27.54 21.04
N GLY A 796 41.04 27.66 19.86
CA GLY A 796 41.51 28.52 18.77
C GLY A 796 42.80 28.06 18.10
N CYS A 797 43.36 26.93 18.54
CA CYS A 797 44.64 26.41 18.07
C CYS A 797 44.57 25.78 16.67
N ASP A 798 43.40 25.28 16.28
CA ASP A 798 43.10 24.72 14.95
C ASP A 798 41.59 24.81 14.64
N SER A 799 41.05 26.02 14.48
CA SER A 799 39.63 26.22 14.17
C SER A 799 39.19 25.57 12.85
N ALA A 800 40.11 25.38 11.89
CA ALA A 800 39.80 24.65 10.66
C ALA A 800 39.60 23.15 10.92
N GLY A 801 40.47 22.54 11.71
CA GLY A 801 40.31 21.16 12.16
C GLY A 801 39.11 20.96 13.08
N ALA A 802 38.76 21.93 13.94
CA ALA A 802 37.57 21.87 14.80
C ALA A 802 36.27 21.75 13.99
N ARG A 803 36.14 22.55 12.92
CA ARG A 803 35.00 22.46 11.98
C ARG A 803 34.95 21.11 11.26
N ALA A 804 36.09 20.65 10.75
CA ALA A 804 36.17 19.37 10.07
C ALA A 804 35.84 18.19 11.00
N GLU A 805 36.30 18.23 12.25
CA GLU A 805 36.02 17.21 13.26
C GLU A 805 34.54 17.20 13.67
N THR A 806 33.90 18.36 13.76
CA THR A 806 32.45 18.48 14.03
C THR A 806 31.63 17.71 12.99
N ILE A 807 31.90 17.94 11.70
CA ILE A 807 31.23 17.25 10.59
C ILE A 807 31.56 15.75 10.62
N ALA A 808 32.84 15.40 10.79
CA ALA A 808 33.26 14.00 10.81
C ALA A 808 32.58 13.20 11.92
N LYS A 809 32.41 13.78 13.12
CA LYS A 809 31.75 13.11 14.24
C LYS A 809 30.24 12.95 14.05
N ALA A 810 29.57 13.90 13.39
CA ALA A 810 28.16 13.75 13.04
C ALA A 810 27.92 12.67 11.97
N CYS A 811 28.77 12.64 10.95
CA CYS A 811 28.71 11.60 9.92
C CYS A 811 29.02 10.22 10.52
N GLU A 812 30.01 10.11 11.41
CA GLU A 812 30.27 8.87 12.15
C GLU A 812 29.03 8.42 12.96
N ALA A 813 28.36 9.36 13.63
CA ALA A 813 27.15 9.08 14.41
C ALA A 813 26.01 8.50 13.56
N ASN A 814 25.79 9.04 12.35
CA ASN A 814 24.78 8.55 11.42
C ASN A 814 25.22 7.25 10.73
N ASP A 815 26.37 7.23 10.06
CA ASP A 815 26.84 6.13 9.21
C ASP A 815 27.03 4.83 10.00
N LEU A 816 27.51 4.92 11.24
CA LEU A 816 27.82 3.72 12.05
C LEU A 816 26.69 3.31 12.98
N TYR A 817 25.89 4.27 13.47
CA TYR A 817 24.91 4.01 14.53
C TYR A 817 23.47 4.37 14.16
N GLY A 818 23.23 4.88 12.95
CA GLY A 818 21.90 5.25 12.46
C GLY A 818 21.27 6.39 13.25
N ILE A 819 22.07 7.28 13.84
CA ILE A 819 21.57 8.40 14.64
C ILE A 819 21.14 9.54 13.70
N LYS A 820 19.90 10.01 13.85
CA LYS A 820 19.40 11.18 13.11
C LYS A 820 20.00 12.46 13.63
N ILE A 821 20.41 13.35 12.74
CA ILE A 821 21.16 14.56 13.08
C ILE A 821 20.35 15.80 12.71
N TYR A 822 19.91 16.54 13.72
CA TYR A 822 19.32 17.88 13.56
C TYR A 822 20.34 18.92 13.99
N ALA A 823 20.52 19.99 13.20
CA ALA A 823 21.47 21.05 13.54
C ALA A 823 20.83 22.44 13.44
N ILE A 824 21.12 23.29 14.43
CA ILE A 824 20.54 24.63 14.56
C ILE A 824 21.67 25.65 14.76
N ALA A 825 21.79 26.58 13.81
CA ALA A 825 22.65 27.76 13.98
C ALA A 825 21.83 28.89 14.63
N PHE A 826 22.15 29.25 15.87
CA PHE A 826 21.29 30.09 16.70
C PHE A 826 21.91 31.46 17.03
N GLY A 827 21.13 32.53 16.89
CA GLY A 827 21.58 33.91 17.07
C GLY A 827 22.20 34.51 15.80
N ASN A 828 22.84 35.68 15.95
CA ASN A 828 23.55 36.33 14.84
C ASN A 828 24.93 35.68 14.64
N VAL A 829 24.93 34.58 13.87
CA VAL A 829 26.10 33.73 13.63
C VAL A 829 26.76 33.98 12.28
N GLY A 830 28.08 33.80 12.21
CA GLY A 830 28.86 33.98 10.98
C GLY A 830 28.59 32.90 9.94
N ALA A 831 28.83 33.21 8.66
CA ALA A 831 28.62 32.29 7.54
C ALA A 831 29.38 30.95 7.68
N THR A 832 30.55 30.97 8.32
CA THR A 832 31.35 29.77 8.58
C THR A 832 30.67 28.80 9.55
N ALA A 833 30.07 29.32 10.63
CA ALA A 833 29.34 28.52 11.61
C ALA A 833 28.07 27.90 10.98
N ILE A 834 27.31 28.72 10.23
CA ILE A 834 26.15 28.28 9.44
C ILE A 834 26.54 27.14 8.50
N ASN A 835 27.62 27.31 7.75
CA ASN A 835 28.08 26.30 6.79
C ASN A 835 28.52 25.00 7.49
N THR A 836 29.20 25.10 8.63
CA THR A 836 29.63 23.94 9.41
C THR A 836 28.44 23.15 9.96
N LEU A 837 27.44 23.82 10.54
CA LEU A 837 26.24 23.17 11.08
C LEU A 837 25.32 22.62 9.98
N ASN A 838 25.25 23.28 8.83
CA ASN A 838 24.54 22.75 7.68
C ASN A 838 25.18 21.45 7.18
N GLN A 839 26.51 21.43 7.01
CA GLN A 839 27.24 20.20 6.69
C GLN A 839 27.09 19.12 7.76
N THR A 840 26.95 19.52 9.03
CA THR A 840 26.69 18.61 10.16
C THR A 840 25.32 17.93 10.03
N ALA A 841 24.25 18.67 9.71
CA ALA A 841 22.92 18.08 9.45
C ALA A 841 22.89 17.22 8.17
N CYS A 842 23.60 17.65 7.12
CA CYS A 842 23.71 16.92 5.85
C CYS A 842 24.35 15.53 5.97
N CYS A 843 25.00 15.21 7.09
CA CYS A 843 25.43 13.84 7.40
C CYS A 843 24.26 12.85 7.55
N ASP A 844 23.03 13.35 7.76
CA ASP A 844 21.80 12.57 7.80
C ASP A 844 20.83 13.04 6.69
N ASP A 845 20.30 14.27 6.84
CA ASP A 845 19.45 14.93 5.85
C ASP A 845 19.70 16.44 5.91
N CYS A 846 20.08 17.04 4.79
CA CYS A 846 20.31 18.49 4.71
C CYS A 846 19.07 19.34 5.08
N SER A 847 17.86 18.78 5.00
CA SER A 847 16.62 19.43 5.44
C SER A 847 16.52 19.56 6.96
N HIS A 848 17.35 18.84 7.72
CA HIS A 848 17.44 18.92 9.19
C HIS A 848 18.30 20.09 9.69
N PHE A 849 18.72 21.01 8.80
CA PHE A 849 19.43 22.23 9.15
C PHE A 849 18.47 23.41 9.33
N TYR A 850 18.62 24.12 10.44
CA TYR A 850 17.83 25.30 10.77
C TYR A 850 18.71 26.48 11.20
N THR A 851 18.18 27.68 11.03
CA THR A 851 18.78 28.92 11.55
C THR A 851 17.70 29.75 12.21
N SER A 852 18.01 30.39 13.34
CA SER A 852 17.09 31.37 13.92
C SER A 852 17.80 32.38 14.80
N ASN A 853 17.31 33.61 14.86
CA ASN A 853 17.68 34.62 15.85
C ASN A 853 16.42 35.22 16.52
N ASN A 854 15.33 34.48 16.55
CA ASN A 854 14.04 34.89 17.11
C ASN A 854 13.50 33.80 18.05
N GLU A 855 12.95 34.20 19.21
CA GLU A 855 12.45 33.25 20.21
C GLU A 855 11.31 32.38 19.67
N ASP A 856 10.27 32.98 19.09
CA ASP A 856 9.09 32.25 18.61
C ASP A 856 9.47 31.28 17.48
N GLU A 857 10.37 31.68 16.60
CA GLU A 857 10.91 30.84 15.52
C GLU A 857 11.74 29.67 16.08
N LEU A 858 12.62 29.91 17.05
CA LEU A 858 13.42 28.84 17.66
C LEU A 858 12.53 27.84 18.41
N LEU A 859 11.55 28.30 19.18
CA LEU A 859 10.57 27.41 19.82
C LEU A 859 9.78 26.59 18.79
N SER A 860 9.43 27.19 17.66
CA SER A 860 8.77 26.50 16.54
C SER A 860 9.68 25.43 15.93
N ILE A 861 10.96 25.74 15.69
CA ILE A 861 11.96 24.80 15.18
C ILE A 861 12.12 23.61 16.13
N TYR A 862 12.35 23.85 17.42
CA TYR A 862 12.46 22.76 18.40
C TYR A 862 11.17 21.95 18.53
N THR A 863 10.00 22.59 18.39
CA THR A 863 8.71 21.87 18.36
C THR A 863 8.58 21.01 17.11
N GLN A 864 8.98 21.52 15.93
CA GLN A 864 8.95 20.78 14.67
C GLN A 864 9.91 19.60 14.70
N ILE A 865 11.13 19.78 15.22
CA ILE A 865 12.11 18.70 15.38
C ILE A 865 11.58 17.68 16.39
N ALA A 866 11.04 18.11 17.54
CA ALA A 866 10.47 17.19 18.51
C ALA A 866 9.28 16.42 17.91
N GLN A 867 8.43 17.08 17.12
CA GLN A 867 7.33 16.44 16.40
C GLN A 867 7.80 15.51 15.30
N SER A 868 8.89 15.79 14.58
CA SER A 868 9.43 14.86 13.58
C SER A 868 10.01 13.62 14.26
N VAL A 869 10.77 13.80 15.36
CA VAL A 869 11.26 12.73 16.23
C VAL A 869 10.09 11.90 16.77
N VAL A 870 9.03 12.55 17.22
CA VAL A 870 7.82 11.89 17.75
C VAL A 870 6.93 11.29 16.64
N ASN A 871 6.88 11.84 15.43
CA ASN A 871 6.14 11.25 14.31
C ASN A 871 6.83 10.00 13.77
N ILE A 872 8.17 9.93 13.84
CA ILE A 872 8.91 8.68 13.67
C ILE A 872 8.47 7.64 14.72
N THR A 873 8.01 8.09 15.90
CA THR A 873 7.37 7.26 16.94
C THR A 873 5.85 7.10 16.80
N PHE A 874 5.23 7.54 15.71
CA PHE A 874 3.79 7.41 15.47
C PHE A 874 3.49 7.01 14.03
N GLU A 875 3.97 5.83 13.61
CA GLU A 875 3.45 5.22 12.39
C GLU A 875 3.27 3.73 12.61
N ALA A 876 2.15 3.36 13.22
CA ALA A 876 1.53 2.08 12.94
C ALA A 876 0.04 2.07 13.29
N GLN A 877 -0.70 1.22 12.58
CA GLN A 877 -2.13 0.97 12.79
C GLN A 877 -2.40 0.05 14.01
N TYR A 878 -1.36 -0.40 14.74
CA TYR A 878 -1.49 -1.33 15.87
C TYR A 878 -1.49 -0.65 17.25
N ILE A 879 -2.17 -1.29 18.21
CA ILE A 879 -2.30 -0.82 19.59
C ILE A 879 -1.36 -1.65 20.48
N ASN A 880 -0.50 -0.99 21.26
CA ASN A 880 0.33 -1.66 22.26
C ASN A 880 -0.34 -1.54 23.64
N ILE A 881 -0.74 -2.64 24.26
CA ILE A 881 -1.41 -2.58 25.57
C ILE A 881 -0.34 -2.77 26.65
N THR A 882 0.26 -1.69 27.16
CA THR A 882 1.12 -1.84 28.36
C THR A 882 0.27 -1.92 29.62
N SER A 883 0.29 -3.08 30.25
CA SER A 883 -0.16 -3.33 31.63
C SER A 883 -1.64 -3.07 31.94
N GLY A 884 -2.43 -4.14 31.86
CA GLY A 884 -3.78 -4.21 32.40
C GLY A 884 -4.59 -5.18 31.57
N ASN A 885 -5.13 -6.25 32.18
CA ASN A 885 -6.09 -7.13 31.50
C ASN A 885 -7.20 -6.25 30.91
N ILE A 886 -7.18 -6.00 29.60
CA ILE A 886 -8.34 -5.42 28.92
C ILE A 886 -9.49 -6.38 29.15
N GLN A 887 -10.49 -5.89 29.86
CA GLN A 887 -11.70 -6.65 30.12
C GLN A 887 -12.41 -6.92 28.79
N LYS A 888 -13.01 -8.11 28.67
CA LYS A 888 -13.59 -8.72 27.46
C LYS A 888 -14.30 -7.71 26.52
N THR A 889 -13.62 -7.29 25.45
CA THR A 889 -14.23 -6.65 24.27
C THR A 889 -14.42 -7.68 23.16
N ARG A 890 -15.53 -7.58 22.43
CA ARG A 890 -15.85 -8.47 21.33
C ARG A 890 -16.74 -7.80 20.29
N LEU A 891 -16.33 -7.83 19.03
CA LEU A 891 -17.23 -7.59 17.89
C LEU A 891 -17.71 -8.95 17.38
N TYR A 892 -19.02 -9.11 17.16
CA TYR A 892 -19.57 -10.36 16.65
C TYR A 892 -19.65 -10.35 15.10
N PRO A 893 -19.35 -11.49 14.44
CA PRO A 893 -19.26 -11.60 12.98
C PRO A 893 -20.61 -11.58 12.25
N ASP A 894 -21.72 -11.41 12.98
CA ASP A 894 -23.06 -11.16 12.45
C ASP A 894 -23.36 -9.66 12.30
N SER A 895 -22.45 -8.78 12.70
CA SER A 895 -22.53 -7.34 12.45
C SER A 895 -22.36 -7.04 10.95
N TYR A 896 -23.12 -6.08 10.41
CA TYR A 896 -23.09 -5.74 8.99
C TYR A 896 -23.46 -4.29 8.65
N ILE A 897 -23.05 -3.85 7.47
CA ILE A 897 -23.60 -2.71 6.73
C ILE A 897 -24.23 -3.29 5.47
N GLU A 898 -25.49 -2.97 5.19
CA GLU A 898 -26.16 -3.35 3.95
C GLU A 898 -26.82 -2.14 3.29
N PHE A 899 -26.86 -2.12 1.97
CA PHE A 899 -27.54 -1.05 1.24
C PHE A 899 -28.09 -1.53 -0.10
N ASN A 900 -29.19 -0.91 -0.49
CA ASN A 900 -29.79 -1.08 -1.82
C ASN A 900 -29.32 0.04 -2.75
N TYR A 901 -29.21 -0.25 -4.03
CA TYR A 901 -28.86 0.72 -5.08
C TYR A 901 -29.54 0.33 -6.40
N SER A 902 -29.61 1.27 -7.34
CA SER A 902 -30.10 0.95 -8.68
C SER A 902 -29.12 -0.01 -9.36
N ALA A 903 -29.53 -1.27 -9.57
CA ALA A 903 -28.72 -2.24 -10.28
C ALA A 903 -28.44 -1.76 -11.71
N PRO A 904 -27.21 -1.96 -12.24
CA PRO A 904 -26.99 -1.85 -13.68
C PRO A 904 -27.85 -2.90 -14.43
N ASP A 905 -28.15 -2.64 -15.71
CA ASP A 905 -28.97 -3.54 -16.53
C ASP A 905 -28.50 -4.99 -16.43
N ILE A 906 -29.45 -5.90 -16.17
CA ILE A 906 -29.19 -7.32 -15.99
C ILE A 906 -28.58 -7.84 -17.30
N GLN A 907 -27.30 -8.22 -17.27
CA GLN A 907 -26.63 -8.75 -18.45
C GLN A 907 -27.02 -10.22 -18.64
N PHE A 908 -28.17 -10.43 -19.28
CA PHE A 908 -28.70 -11.75 -19.59
C PHE A 908 -27.70 -12.58 -20.41
N ASN A 909 -27.65 -13.89 -20.15
CA ASN A 909 -26.76 -14.85 -20.82
C ASN A 909 -25.26 -14.54 -20.73
N LYS A 910 -24.78 -13.98 -19.62
CA LYS A 910 -23.34 -13.89 -19.36
C LYS A 910 -22.89 -14.73 -18.18
N VAL A 911 -21.72 -15.36 -18.31
CA VAL A 911 -21.13 -16.21 -17.27
C VAL A 911 -19.99 -15.47 -16.57
N PRO A 912 -20.06 -15.23 -15.24
CA PRO A 912 -18.99 -14.57 -14.50
C PRO A 912 -17.84 -15.52 -14.19
N LEU A 913 -16.60 -15.06 -14.40
CA LEU A 913 -15.33 -15.71 -14.02
C LEU A 913 -14.38 -14.69 -13.37
N SER A 914 -13.81 -15.04 -12.21
CA SER A 914 -12.92 -14.17 -11.44
C SER A 914 -11.45 -14.52 -11.61
N PHE A 915 -10.64 -13.51 -11.89
CA PHE A 915 -9.22 -13.58 -12.21
C PHE A 915 -8.39 -12.67 -11.28
N GLU A 916 -7.09 -12.95 -11.24
CA GLU A 916 -6.08 -12.11 -10.61
C GLU A 916 -5.01 -11.78 -11.65
N THR A 917 -4.48 -10.57 -11.62
CA THR A 917 -3.23 -10.27 -12.33
C THR A 917 -2.05 -10.87 -11.59
N ASP A 918 -0.91 -10.93 -12.26
CA ASP A 918 0.36 -11.03 -11.55
C ASP A 918 0.51 -9.87 -10.55
N ARG A 919 1.32 -10.09 -9.52
CA ARG A 919 1.74 -9.02 -8.61
C ARG A 919 2.46 -7.94 -9.42
N PHE A 920 2.30 -6.69 -9.01
CA PHE A 920 2.94 -5.55 -9.66
C PHE A 920 4.47 -5.66 -9.61
N GLY A 921 5.03 -6.23 -8.53
CA GLY A 921 6.45 -6.59 -8.44
C GLY A 921 7.40 -5.39 -8.38
N ASN A 922 6.88 -4.19 -8.08
CA ASN A 922 7.67 -2.98 -7.95
C ASN A 922 7.17 -2.12 -6.80
N ASN A 923 8.08 -1.39 -6.16
CA ASN A 923 7.77 -0.58 -4.99
C ASN A 923 6.98 0.69 -5.32
N ILE A 924 6.87 1.08 -6.60
CA ILE A 924 6.02 2.19 -7.07
C ILE A 924 4.55 1.72 -7.20
N SER A 925 4.31 0.41 -7.11
CA SER A 925 3.00 -0.25 -7.20
C SER A 925 2.23 0.10 -8.45
N THR A 926 2.93 -0.04 -9.57
CA THR A 926 2.37 0.09 -10.92
C THR A 926 2.18 -1.25 -11.59
N GLY A 927 1.04 -1.46 -12.23
CA GLY A 927 0.73 -2.71 -12.93
C GLY A 927 -0.21 -2.52 -14.12
N THR A 928 -0.51 -3.62 -14.80
CA THR A 928 -1.39 -3.63 -15.96
C THR A 928 -2.52 -4.64 -15.80
N LEU A 929 -3.73 -4.23 -16.15
CA LEU A 929 -4.91 -5.08 -16.23
C LEU A 929 -5.34 -5.21 -17.70
N THR A 930 -5.33 -6.43 -18.23
CA THR A 930 -5.75 -6.72 -19.60
C THR A 930 -7.18 -7.23 -19.64
N ILE A 931 -8.04 -6.55 -20.41
CA ILE A 931 -9.41 -6.97 -20.69
C ILE A 931 -9.48 -7.50 -22.12
N TYR A 932 -9.98 -8.71 -22.27
CA TYR A 932 -10.07 -9.40 -23.56
C TYR A 932 -11.31 -8.96 -24.35
N ALA A 933 -11.19 -9.00 -25.69
CA ALA A 933 -12.29 -8.70 -26.60
C ALA A 933 -13.52 -9.59 -26.35
N ASN A 934 -14.72 -9.07 -26.61
CA ASN A 934 -16.01 -9.75 -26.42
C ASN A 934 -16.34 -10.14 -24.96
N THR A 935 -15.62 -9.59 -23.99
CA THR A 935 -15.93 -9.69 -22.55
C THR A 935 -16.34 -8.35 -21.98
N SER A 936 -16.98 -8.35 -20.81
CA SER A 936 -17.23 -7.11 -20.05
C SER A 936 -16.90 -7.30 -18.59
N VAL A 937 -16.41 -6.26 -17.91
CA VAL A 937 -16.03 -6.32 -16.50
C VAL A 937 -17.25 -6.06 -15.62
N SER A 938 -17.51 -6.94 -14.64
CA SER A 938 -18.57 -6.72 -13.63
C SER A 938 -18.05 -6.13 -12.33
N ASP A 939 -16.85 -6.52 -11.92
CA ASP A 939 -16.17 -6.02 -10.71
C ASP A 939 -14.66 -6.01 -10.96
N ALA A 940 -13.99 -4.99 -10.41
CA ALA A 940 -12.55 -4.88 -10.44
C ALA A 940 -12.08 -4.09 -9.23
N LYS A 941 -10.99 -4.55 -8.61
CA LYS A 941 -10.36 -3.88 -7.47
C LYS A 941 -8.86 -4.10 -7.47
N VAL A 942 -8.16 -3.23 -6.78
CA VAL A 942 -6.71 -3.31 -6.55
C VAL A 942 -6.48 -3.53 -5.07
N THR A 943 -5.61 -4.47 -4.75
CA THR A 943 -5.14 -4.74 -3.39
C THR A 943 -4.00 -3.78 -3.04
N SER A 944 -3.96 -3.35 -1.78
CA SER A 944 -2.91 -2.46 -1.26
C SER A 944 -2.43 -2.93 0.11
N TYR A 945 -1.18 -3.37 0.19
CA TYR A 945 -0.53 -3.65 1.47
C TYR A 945 0.12 -2.37 2.00
N SER A 946 -0.59 -1.68 2.89
CA SER A 946 -0.22 -0.37 3.43
C SER A 946 0.71 -0.46 4.64
N GLY A 947 0.76 -1.60 5.34
CA GLY A 947 1.61 -1.80 6.52
C GLY A 947 1.29 -0.80 7.62
N SER A 948 2.27 0.02 8.01
CA SER A 948 2.08 1.09 9.00
C SER A 948 1.43 2.36 8.47
N LYS A 949 1.12 2.42 7.17
CA LYS A 949 0.64 3.60 6.45
C LYS A 949 -0.82 3.42 6.06
N TRP A 950 -1.38 4.31 5.24
CA TRP A 950 -2.72 4.16 4.67
C TRP A 950 -2.67 4.09 3.15
N THR A 951 -3.57 3.33 2.55
CA THR A 951 -3.83 3.38 1.11
C THR A 951 -4.37 4.77 0.76
N ASP A 952 -3.51 5.58 0.14
CA ASP A 952 -3.79 7.00 -0.12
C ASP A 952 -4.51 7.17 -1.46
N LYS A 953 -4.01 6.57 -2.55
CA LYS A 953 -4.45 6.96 -3.89
C LYS A 953 -4.42 5.82 -4.89
N LEU A 954 -5.43 5.76 -5.76
CA LEU A 954 -5.49 4.87 -6.92
C LEU A 954 -5.73 5.67 -8.20
N VAL A 955 -4.90 5.38 -9.21
CA VAL A 955 -4.96 5.97 -10.56
C VAL A 955 -5.12 4.84 -11.59
N VAL A 956 -6.10 5.00 -12.48
CA VAL A 956 -6.38 4.04 -13.58
C VAL A 956 -6.41 4.80 -14.89
N ASN A 957 -5.58 4.40 -15.87
CA ASN A 957 -5.47 5.06 -17.17
C ASN A 957 -5.25 6.59 -17.06
N GLY A 958 -4.47 7.02 -16.07
CA GLY A 958 -4.19 8.44 -15.78
C GLY A 958 -5.29 9.17 -14.99
N ASN A 959 -6.45 8.54 -14.75
CA ASN A 959 -7.54 9.13 -13.97
C ASN A 959 -7.43 8.72 -12.50
N THR A 960 -7.44 9.68 -11.57
CA THR A 960 -7.54 9.37 -10.13
C THR A 960 -8.95 8.88 -9.83
N VAL A 961 -9.08 7.62 -9.40
CA VAL A 961 -10.38 6.99 -9.08
C VAL A 961 -10.65 6.91 -7.58
N TYR A 962 -9.60 7.01 -6.76
CA TYR A 962 -9.71 7.06 -5.31
C TYR A 962 -8.59 7.91 -4.72
N ARG A 963 -8.93 8.71 -3.69
CA ARG A 963 -8.00 9.42 -2.84
C ARG A 963 -8.54 9.48 -1.41
N LEU A 964 -7.78 9.02 -0.43
CA LEU A 964 -8.20 9.00 0.97
C LEU A 964 -8.42 10.43 1.50
N SER A 965 -7.60 11.38 1.05
CA SER A 965 -7.73 12.79 1.45
C SER A 965 -9.03 13.46 0.99
N ASP A 966 -9.79 12.86 0.08
CA ASP A 966 -11.11 13.37 -0.32
C ASP A 966 -12.14 13.24 0.82
N TYR A 967 -11.88 12.38 1.80
CA TYR A 967 -12.73 12.19 2.97
C TYR A 967 -12.26 13.03 4.17
N GLY A 968 -10.95 13.23 4.35
CA GLY A 968 -10.38 14.05 5.43
C GLY A 968 -8.86 14.05 5.42
N SER A 969 -8.25 14.99 6.15
CA SER A 969 -6.78 15.09 6.26
C SER A 969 -6.17 14.19 7.33
N ASP A 970 -6.94 13.84 8.36
CA ASP A 970 -6.52 12.98 9.45
C ASP A 970 -6.84 11.52 9.12
N TYR A 971 -5.84 10.78 8.64
CA TYR A 971 -6.01 9.38 8.25
C TYR A 971 -6.31 8.46 9.45
N GLN A 972 -5.96 8.85 10.68
CA GLN A 972 -6.15 8.00 11.85
C GLN A 972 -7.63 7.80 12.22
N ILE A 973 -8.46 8.83 11.95
CA ILE A 973 -9.92 8.78 12.16
C ILE A 973 -10.68 8.25 10.94
N LEU A 974 -10.01 8.13 9.80
CA LEU A 974 -10.53 7.46 8.61
C LEU A 974 -10.27 5.95 8.68
N GLY A 975 -10.82 5.21 7.72
CA GLY A 975 -10.47 3.80 7.48
C GLY A 975 -9.25 3.65 6.57
N ASP A 976 -8.75 2.43 6.45
CA ASP A 976 -7.71 2.05 5.50
C ASP A 976 -8.23 0.94 4.56
N PRO A 977 -8.51 1.25 3.30
CA PRO A 977 -8.93 0.25 2.34
C PRO A 977 -7.77 -0.66 1.93
N PHE A 978 -7.85 -1.96 2.26
CA PHE A 978 -7.00 -2.98 1.64
C PHE A 978 -7.38 -3.19 0.17
N ALA A 979 -8.68 -3.32 -0.11
CA ALA A 979 -9.20 -3.47 -1.46
C ALA A 979 -9.86 -2.17 -1.92
N VAL A 980 -9.30 -1.55 -2.96
CA VAL A 980 -9.82 -0.34 -3.58
C VAL A 980 -10.49 -0.69 -4.90
N ASN A 981 -11.80 -0.54 -4.99
CA ASN A 981 -12.57 -0.82 -6.20
C ASN A 981 -12.26 0.18 -7.32
N ILE A 982 -12.18 -0.33 -8.54
CA ILE A 982 -12.09 0.45 -9.78
C ILE A 982 -13.52 0.56 -10.36
N PRO A 983 -14.05 1.77 -10.57
CA PRO A 983 -15.30 1.93 -11.31
C PRO A 983 -15.16 1.36 -12.73
N VAL A 984 -16.07 0.47 -13.12
CA VAL A 984 -15.98 -0.26 -14.41
C VAL A 984 -15.89 0.66 -15.64
N GLY A 985 -16.44 1.88 -15.56
CA GLY A 985 -16.35 2.88 -16.64
C GLY A 985 -14.95 3.48 -16.85
N ASN A 986 -14.00 3.22 -15.95
CA ASN A 986 -12.60 3.63 -16.09
C ASN A 986 -11.72 2.54 -16.73
N ILE A 987 -12.29 1.38 -17.02
CA ILE A 987 -11.61 0.23 -17.61
C ILE A 987 -11.98 0.14 -19.10
N ASN A 988 -10.97 0.07 -19.95
CA ASN A 988 -11.09 -0.08 -21.40
C ASN A 988 -10.83 -1.54 -21.82
N GLU A 989 -11.32 -1.91 -22.99
CA GLU A 989 -10.85 -3.12 -23.68
C GLU A 989 -9.33 -3.00 -23.98
N GLY A 990 -8.60 -4.11 -23.84
CA GLY A 990 -7.13 -4.12 -23.97
C GLY A 990 -6.42 -3.84 -22.65
N SER A 991 -5.23 -3.23 -22.73
CA SER A 991 -4.37 -2.99 -21.56
C SER A 991 -4.74 -1.70 -20.83
N ASN A 992 -4.87 -1.79 -19.50
CA ASN A 992 -5.18 -0.68 -18.60
C ASN A 992 -4.04 -0.48 -17.61
N SER A 993 -3.56 0.76 -17.47
CA SER A 993 -2.52 1.08 -16.48
C SER A 993 -3.13 1.33 -15.11
N ILE A 994 -2.50 0.79 -14.08
CA ILE A 994 -2.91 0.90 -12.68
C ILE A 994 -1.73 1.40 -11.86
N THR A 995 -1.97 2.38 -11.00
CA THR A 995 -1.01 2.84 -9.99
C THR A 995 -1.73 3.00 -8.67
N ILE A 996 -1.30 2.27 -7.65
CA ILE A 996 -1.77 2.42 -6.27
C ILE A 996 -0.63 2.92 -5.39
N SER A 997 -0.91 3.80 -4.43
CA SER A 997 0.11 4.35 -3.55
C SER A 997 -0.41 4.46 -2.13
N THR A 998 0.52 4.46 -1.17
CA THR A 998 0.20 4.64 0.24
C THR A 998 0.58 6.05 0.70
N GLY A 999 0.29 6.43 1.93
CA GLY A 999 0.64 7.73 2.49
C GLY A 999 0.59 7.68 4.01
N VAL A 1000 1.45 8.47 4.64
CA VAL A 1000 1.49 8.58 6.11
C VAL A 1000 0.53 9.66 6.62
N ASN A 1001 0.22 10.64 5.77
CA ASN A 1001 -0.83 11.63 5.96
C ASN A 1001 -1.24 12.21 4.58
N SER A 1002 -2.24 13.10 4.57
CA SER A 1002 -2.79 13.70 3.35
C SER A 1002 -1.81 14.51 2.49
N THR A 1003 -0.62 14.81 3.00
CA THR A 1003 0.40 15.62 2.31
C THR A 1003 1.71 14.87 2.06
N ALA A 1004 1.87 13.66 2.61
CA ALA A 1004 3.07 12.85 2.52
C ALA A 1004 2.74 11.49 1.89
N PRO A 1005 2.51 11.45 0.56
CA PRO A 1005 2.35 10.19 -0.15
C PRO A 1005 3.68 9.43 -0.12
N THR A 1006 3.58 8.12 -0.01
CA THR A 1006 4.70 7.20 -0.18
C THR A 1006 4.38 6.23 -1.32
N ASN A 1007 5.34 5.43 -1.74
CA ASN A 1007 5.07 4.44 -2.78
C ASN A 1007 4.19 3.27 -2.22
N GLY A 1008 3.97 2.20 -2.97
CA GLY A 1008 3.12 1.09 -2.53
C GLY A 1008 3.90 -0.21 -2.29
N SER A 1009 3.17 -1.33 -2.20
CA SER A 1009 3.77 -2.66 -2.08
C SER A 1009 4.00 -3.35 -3.43
N SER A 1010 5.11 -4.09 -3.52
CA SER A 1010 5.35 -4.99 -4.64
C SER A 1010 4.37 -6.17 -4.74
N ASP A 1011 3.62 -6.46 -3.66
CA ASP A 1011 2.63 -7.54 -3.61
C ASP A 1011 1.25 -7.15 -4.12
N ASP A 1012 1.02 -5.85 -4.34
CA ASP A 1012 -0.21 -5.31 -4.87
C ASP A 1012 -0.57 -5.96 -6.21
N ARG A 1013 -1.86 -6.23 -6.42
CA ARG A 1013 -2.41 -6.79 -7.67
C ARG A 1013 -3.84 -6.35 -7.92
N ALA A 1014 -4.29 -6.50 -9.15
CA ALA A 1014 -5.70 -6.35 -9.49
C ALA A 1014 -6.44 -7.70 -9.43
N ILE A 1015 -7.65 -7.68 -8.88
CA ILE A 1015 -8.60 -8.80 -8.85
C ILE A 1015 -9.86 -8.34 -9.56
N TYR A 1016 -10.34 -9.11 -10.53
CA TYR A 1016 -11.42 -8.68 -11.41
C TYR A 1016 -12.28 -9.86 -11.89
N THR A 1017 -13.53 -9.56 -12.23
CA THR A 1017 -14.49 -10.55 -12.75
C THR A 1017 -14.92 -10.16 -14.16
N LEU A 1018 -14.70 -11.07 -15.11
CA LEU A 1018 -15.17 -10.95 -16.48
C LEU A 1018 -16.49 -11.66 -16.66
N LEU A 1019 -17.37 -11.07 -17.46
CA LEU A 1019 -18.61 -11.62 -17.93
C LEU A 1019 -18.42 -12.13 -19.36
N LEU A 1020 -18.46 -13.45 -19.54
CA LEU A 1020 -18.32 -14.10 -20.84
C LEU A 1020 -19.67 -14.16 -21.53
N SER A 1021 -19.69 -13.92 -22.83
CA SER A 1021 -20.93 -13.99 -23.61
C SER A 1021 -21.32 -15.45 -23.87
N GLY A 1022 -22.34 -15.92 -23.17
CA GLY A 1022 -22.92 -17.26 -23.33
C GLY A 1022 -23.88 -17.38 -24.51
N PHE A 1023 -23.77 -16.51 -25.51
CA PHE A 1023 -24.59 -16.56 -26.72
C PHE A 1023 -23.77 -16.17 -27.95
N ALA A 1024 -24.24 -16.62 -29.10
CA ALA A 1024 -23.86 -16.13 -30.41
C ALA A 1024 -25.14 -15.73 -31.15
N ASP A 1025 -25.16 -14.49 -31.67
CA ASP A 1025 -26.26 -13.99 -32.49
C ASP A 1025 -26.39 -14.77 -33.82
N TYR A 1026 -27.44 -14.44 -34.57
CA TYR A 1026 -27.69 -15.02 -35.88
C TYR A 1026 -26.46 -14.94 -36.80
N SER A 1027 -26.02 -16.10 -37.30
CA SER A 1027 -24.94 -16.23 -38.27
C SER A 1027 -25.24 -15.45 -39.55
N SER A 1028 -24.22 -15.25 -40.38
CA SER A 1028 -24.46 -14.94 -41.79
C SER A 1028 -25.38 -15.98 -42.44
N VAL A 1029 -26.18 -15.55 -43.41
CA VAL A 1029 -27.09 -16.45 -44.13
C VAL A 1029 -26.30 -17.33 -45.09
N VAL A 1030 -26.41 -18.65 -44.95
CA VAL A 1030 -25.64 -19.66 -45.69
C VAL A 1030 -26.52 -20.79 -46.24
N ALA A 1031 -25.95 -21.73 -47.00
CA ALA A 1031 -26.73 -22.67 -47.82
C ALA A 1031 -27.33 -23.86 -47.06
N LYS A 1032 -26.81 -24.22 -45.87
CA LYS A 1032 -27.34 -25.33 -45.06
C LYS A 1032 -27.29 -25.02 -43.56
N SER A 1033 -27.91 -25.88 -42.75
CA SER A 1033 -27.96 -25.78 -41.28
C SER A 1033 -28.14 -27.18 -40.66
N ASP A 1034 -27.32 -28.13 -41.08
CA ASP A 1034 -27.39 -29.53 -40.66
C ASP A 1034 -26.74 -29.75 -39.28
N GLY A 1035 -25.70 -28.96 -38.98
CA GLY A 1035 -24.89 -29.09 -37.76
C GLY A 1035 -23.87 -30.23 -37.82
N CYS A 1036 -23.22 -30.54 -36.70
CA CYS A 1036 -22.16 -31.55 -36.63
C CYS A 1036 -21.88 -32.07 -35.21
N SER A 1037 -20.99 -33.08 -35.10
CA SER A 1037 -20.45 -33.54 -33.82
C SER A 1037 -19.15 -32.82 -33.47
N TRP A 1038 -19.19 -31.95 -32.46
CA TRP A 1038 -18.07 -31.12 -32.02
C TRP A 1038 -17.16 -31.83 -31.02
N THR A 1039 -15.86 -31.87 -31.29
CA THR A 1039 -14.83 -32.20 -30.30
C THR A 1039 -14.31 -30.91 -29.67
N VAL A 1040 -14.47 -30.77 -28.35
CA VAL A 1040 -14.16 -29.54 -27.62
C VAL A 1040 -13.18 -29.83 -26.48
N SER A 1041 -12.18 -28.97 -26.28
CA SER A 1041 -11.29 -29.01 -25.10
C SER A 1041 -11.62 -27.92 -24.09
N PHE A 1042 -11.41 -28.21 -22.81
CA PHE A 1042 -11.65 -27.29 -21.70
C PHE A 1042 -10.37 -26.95 -20.93
N GLU A 1043 -10.42 -25.88 -20.13
CA GLU A 1043 -9.29 -25.42 -19.31
C GLU A 1043 -8.85 -26.41 -18.23
N ASP A 1044 -9.72 -27.32 -17.81
CA ASP A 1044 -9.39 -28.40 -16.87
C ASP A 1044 -8.62 -29.56 -17.51
N GLY A 1045 -8.34 -29.48 -18.82
CA GLY A 1045 -7.63 -30.50 -19.59
C GLY A 1045 -8.50 -31.64 -20.10
N THR A 1046 -9.81 -31.60 -19.85
CA THR A 1046 -10.75 -32.60 -20.36
C THR A 1046 -11.22 -32.29 -21.79
N PHE A 1047 -11.80 -33.31 -22.44
CA PHE A 1047 -12.42 -33.21 -23.75
C PHE A 1047 -13.88 -33.68 -23.68
N SER A 1048 -14.74 -33.11 -24.53
CA SER A 1048 -16.11 -33.58 -24.72
C SER A 1048 -16.45 -33.68 -26.21
N THR A 1049 -17.36 -34.59 -26.53
CA THR A 1049 -18.02 -34.67 -27.83
C THR A 1049 -19.44 -34.18 -27.67
N ILE A 1050 -19.80 -33.11 -28.39
CA ILE A 1050 -21.10 -32.43 -28.29
C ILE A 1050 -21.77 -32.44 -29.66
N LYS A 1051 -22.92 -33.11 -29.78
CA LYS A 1051 -23.75 -33.05 -30.98
C LYS A 1051 -24.57 -31.76 -30.99
N VAL A 1052 -24.47 -31.00 -32.07
CA VAL A 1052 -25.27 -29.80 -32.28
C VAL A 1052 -25.94 -29.84 -33.65
N PRO A 1053 -27.29 -29.91 -33.73
CA PRO A 1053 -28.24 -30.02 -32.62
C PRO A 1053 -28.09 -31.36 -31.87
N SER A 1054 -28.67 -31.50 -30.68
CA SER A 1054 -28.59 -32.75 -29.89
C SER A 1054 -29.20 -33.97 -30.62
N THR A 1055 -30.07 -33.72 -31.59
CA THR A 1055 -30.65 -34.73 -32.48
C THR A 1055 -29.78 -35.09 -33.68
N TYR A 1056 -28.58 -34.52 -33.83
CA TYR A 1056 -27.70 -34.76 -34.97
C TYR A 1056 -27.33 -36.24 -35.11
N SER A 1057 -27.58 -36.79 -36.29
CA SER A 1057 -27.32 -38.20 -36.63
C SER A 1057 -26.44 -38.36 -37.87
N GLY A 1058 -25.86 -37.27 -38.39
CA GLY A 1058 -24.98 -37.29 -39.55
C GLY A 1058 -23.55 -37.75 -39.22
N ALA A 1059 -22.68 -37.72 -40.23
CA ALA A 1059 -21.28 -38.16 -40.13
C ALA A 1059 -20.26 -37.00 -40.02
N ASP A 1060 -20.71 -35.75 -40.13
CA ASP A 1060 -19.83 -34.58 -40.09
C ASP A 1060 -19.32 -34.34 -38.67
N THR A 1061 -18.03 -34.03 -38.58
CA THR A 1061 -17.31 -33.78 -37.33
C THR A 1061 -16.67 -32.41 -37.35
N CYS A 1062 -16.86 -31.65 -36.28
CA CYS A 1062 -16.24 -30.35 -36.06
C CYS A 1062 -15.28 -30.41 -34.87
N SER A 1063 -14.36 -29.45 -34.78
CA SER A 1063 -13.42 -29.35 -33.67
C SER A 1063 -13.20 -27.92 -33.21
N TYR A 1064 -13.14 -27.74 -31.90
CA TYR A 1064 -12.66 -26.53 -31.24
C TYR A 1064 -11.68 -26.93 -30.15
N THR A 1065 -10.42 -27.11 -30.57
CA THR A 1065 -9.32 -27.51 -29.71
C THR A 1065 -8.07 -26.70 -30.01
N SER A 1066 -7.06 -26.75 -29.13
CA SER A 1066 -5.76 -26.14 -29.38
C SER A 1066 -5.04 -26.73 -30.62
N ALA A 1067 -5.33 -27.99 -30.97
CA ALA A 1067 -4.71 -28.67 -32.13
C ALA A 1067 -5.46 -28.44 -33.45
N SER A 1068 -6.78 -28.22 -33.38
CA SER A 1068 -7.65 -28.14 -34.55
C SER A 1068 -8.90 -27.32 -34.26
N LYS A 1069 -9.17 -26.35 -35.14
CA LYS A 1069 -10.37 -25.50 -35.17
C LYS A 1069 -11.03 -25.65 -36.54
N THR A 1070 -11.92 -26.63 -36.71
CA THR A 1070 -12.51 -27.01 -38.01
C THR A 1070 -14.03 -27.10 -37.93
N TYR A 1071 -14.72 -26.51 -38.91
CA TYR A 1071 -16.18 -26.49 -39.02
C TYR A 1071 -16.60 -26.15 -40.47
N ASP A 1072 -17.85 -26.38 -40.85
CA ASP A 1072 -18.33 -25.99 -42.18
C ASP A 1072 -18.84 -24.54 -42.20
N ALA A 1073 -18.10 -23.64 -42.84
CA ALA A 1073 -18.48 -22.24 -42.95
C ALA A 1073 -19.76 -22.00 -43.80
N ASN A 1074 -20.24 -22.99 -44.56
CA ASN A 1074 -21.52 -22.93 -45.27
C ASN A 1074 -22.70 -23.49 -44.45
N ASP A 1075 -22.47 -23.90 -43.20
CA ASP A 1075 -23.50 -24.36 -42.26
C ASP A 1075 -23.81 -23.31 -41.19
N ALA A 1076 -25.06 -22.90 -41.09
CA ALA A 1076 -25.47 -21.82 -40.19
C ALA A 1076 -25.27 -22.18 -38.71
N LEU A 1077 -25.55 -23.44 -38.34
CA LEU A 1077 -25.37 -23.91 -36.97
C LEU A 1077 -23.89 -24.00 -36.62
N ASP A 1078 -23.06 -24.54 -37.52
CA ASP A 1078 -21.61 -24.63 -37.27
C ASP A 1078 -20.99 -23.25 -37.06
N ASN A 1079 -21.36 -22.26 -37.88
CA ASN A 1079 -20.91 -20.88 -37.72
C ASN A 1079 -21.31 -20.30 -36.35
N ALA A 1080 -22.57 -20.49 -35.94
CA ALA A 1080 -23.06 -19.96 -34.67
C ALA A 1080 -22.42 -20.65 -33.46
N VAL A 1081 -22.23 -21.97 -33.51
CA VAL A 1081 -21.54 -22.74 -32.46
C VAL A 1081 -20.06 -22.38 -32.38
N PHE A 1082 -19.38 -22.26 -33.51
CA PHE A 1082 -17.99 -21.82 -33.55
C PHE A 1082 -17.83 -20.43 -32.90
N GLN A 1083 -18.74 -19.51 -33.19
CA GLN A 1083 -18.74 -18.18 -32.59
C GLN A 1083 -19.01 -18.23 -31.08
N LEU A 1084 -19.93 -19.07 -30.61
CA LEU A 1084 -20.16 -19.28 -29.18
C LEU A 1084 -18.91 -19.85 -28.50
N PHE A 1085 -18.30 -20.89 -29.06
CA PHE A 1085 -17.08 -21.48 -28.50
C PHE A 1085 -15.93 -20.48 -28.50
N SER A 1086 -15.80 -19.66 -29.54
CA SER A 1086 -14.90 -18.52 -29.51
C SER A 1086 -15.23 -17.55 -28.36
N ASN A 1087 -16.49 -17.21 -28.11
CA ASN A 1087 -16.85 -16.33 -26.99
C ASN A 1087 -16.54 -16.94 -25.61
N LEU A 1088 -16.51 -18.27 -25.49
CA LEU A 1088 -16.19 -19.01 -24.26
C LEU A 1088 -14.69 -19.33 -24.10
N ASP A 1089 -13.88 -19.06 -25.12
CA ASP A 1089 -12.41 -19.13 -25.13
C ASP A 1089 -11.87 -17.70 -25.09
N ILE A 1090 -11.59 -17.20 -23.88
CA ILE A 1090 -11.24 -15.80 -23.65
C ILE A 1090 -9.87 -15.45 -24.24
N ASP A 1091 -8.86 -16.31 -24.04
CA ASP A 1091 -7.47 -16.07 -24.43
C ASP A 1091 -7.14 -16.63 -25.84
N LYS A 1092 -8.13 -17.25 -26.49
CA LYS A 1092 -8.07 -17.82 -27.85
C LYS A 1092 -7.12 -19.02 -27.96
N ASN A 1093 -6.80 -19.68 -26.84
CA ASN A 1093 -5.87 -20.80 -26.80
C ASN A 1093 -6.47 -22.12 -27.36
N GLY A 1094 -7.76 -22.12 -27.71
CA GLY A 1094 -8.49 -23.29 -28.21
C GLY A 1094 -9.14 -24.12 -27.12
N LYS A 1095 -9.28 -23.61 -25.89
CA LYS A 1095 -9.95 -24.27 -24.78
C LYS A 1095 -11.05 -23.37 -24.22
N LEU A 1096 -12.17 -23.98 -23.84
CA LEU A 1096 -13.27 -23.23 -23.25
C LEU A 1096 -13.06 -23.07 -21.75
N ASN A 1097 -13.33 -21.87 -21.23
CA ASN A 1097 -13.24 -21.56 -19.79
C ASN A 1097 -14.41 -22.15 -18.97
N VAL A 1098 -15.46 -22.65 -19.63
CA VAL A 1098 -16.63 -23.26 -19.00
C VAL A 1098 -16.91 -24.63 -19.62
N ASN A 1099 -17.27 -25.61 -18.78
CA ASN A 1099 -17.56 -26.96 -19.24
C ASN A 1099 -19.00 -27.06 -19.77
N ILE A 1100 -19.04 -27.45 -21.04
CA ILE A 1100 -20.14 -27.74 -21.96
C ILE A 1100 -20.78 -29.12 -21.96
N ASP A 1101 -22.09 -29.28 -22.14
CA ASP A 1101 -22.63 -30.44 -22.85
C ASP A 1101 -23.84 -30.10 -23.74
N GLU A 1102 -24.36 -31.11 -24.45
CA GLU A 1102 -25.49 -30.98 -25.38
C GLU A 1102 -26.76 -30.42 -24.71
N SER A 1103 -26.98 -30.69 -23.42
CA SER A 1103 -28.16 -30.23 -22.69
C SER A 1103 -28.08 -28.74 -22.34
N ASN A 1104 -26.88 -28.18 -22.36
CA ASN A 1104 -26.62 -26.78 -22.03
C ASN A 1104 -26.82 -25.82 -23.23
N LEU A 1105 -27.05 -26.35 -24.43
CA LEU A 1105 -27.16 -25.57 -25.66
C LEU A 1105 -28.62 -25.44 -26.10
N ASN A 1106 -29.06 -24.21 -26.30
CA ASN A 1106 -30.32 -23.89 -26.97
C ASN A 1106 -30.03 -23.29 -28.34
N VAL A 1107 -30.34 -24.03 -29.39
CA VAL A 1107 -30.13 -23.63 -30.78
C VAL A 1107 -31.43 -23.18 -31.43
N ASN A 1108 -31.36 -22.13 -32.24
CA ASN A 1108 -32.49 -21.66 -33.02
C ASN A 1108 -32.03 -21.36 -34.45
N THR A 1109 -32.62 -22.06 -35.41
CA THR A 1109 -32.36 -21.89 -36.85
C THR A 1109 -33.57 -21.26 -37.51
N LEU A 1110 -33.34 -20.22 -38.30
CA LEU A 1110 -34.34 -19.59 -39.15
C LEU A 1110 -33.98 -19.82 -40.63
N THR A 1111 -34.99 -20.18 -41.41
CA THR A 1111 -34.93 -20.14 -42.86
C THR A 1111 -35.32 -18.74 -43.33
N ILE A 1112 -34.43 -18.10 -44.07
CA ILE A 1112 -34.65 -16.79 -44.67
C ILE A 1112 -34.84 -16.99 -46.17
N SER A 1113 -35.99 -16.57 -46.69
CA SER A 1113 -36.32 -16.60 -48.12
C SER A 1113 -36.51 -15.18 -48.68
N LYS A 1114 -36.31 -15.01 -49.99
CA LYS A 1114 -36.64 -13.79 -50.76
C LYS A 1114 -35.95 -12.47 -50.31
N VAL A 1115 -34.73 -12.53 -49.76
CA VAL A 1115 -33.97 -11.29 -49.45
C VAL A 1115 -33.31 -10.74 -50.73
N PRO A 1116 -33.64 -9.50 -51.16
CA PRO A 1116 -33.22 -8.96 -52.47
C PRO A 1116 -31.72 -8.89 -52.75
N SER A 1117 -30.88 -8.86 -51.70
CA SER A 1117 -29.44 -8.66 -51.78
C SER A 1117 -28.60 -9.92 -51.53
N LEU A 1118 -29.21 -11.03 -51.10
CA LEU A 1118 -28.47 -12.25 -50.70
C LEU A 1118 -27.95 -13.03 -51.92
N TRP A 1119 -28.82 -13.18 -52.92
CA TRP A 1119 -28.49 -13.73 -54.23
C TRP A 1119 -29.01 -12.69 -55.24
N GLY A 1120 -28.10 -12.09 -56.01
CA GLY A 1120 -28.34 -10.83 -56.73
C GLY A 1120 -29.64 -10.79 -57.55
N PRO A 1121 -30.18 -9.60 -57.86
CA PRO A 1121 -31.44 -9.53 -58.59
C PRO A 1121 -31.33 -10.21 -59.96
N ALA A 1122 -32.24 -11.12 -60.27
CA ALA A 1122 -32.46 -11.58 -61.64
C ALA A 1122 -33.34 -10.59 -62.38
N ILE A 1123 -33.00 -10.27 -63.63
CA ILE A 1123 -33.81 -9.43 -64.51
C ILE A 1123 -34.54 -10.35 -65.47
N ILE A 1124 -35.85 -10.43 -65.34
CA ILE A 1124 -36.69 -11.08 -66.34
C ILE A 1124 -37.09 -10.07 -67.42
N GLU A 1125 -36.98 -10.48 -68.67
CA GLU A 1125 -37.28 -9.71 -69.86
C GLU A 1125 -38.32 -10.46 -70.69
N ILE A 1126 -39.48 -9.85 -70.92
CA ILE A 1126 -40.50 -10.40 -71.82
C ILE A 1126 -40.52 -9.56 -73.09
N ARG A 1127 -40.21 -10.21 -74.21
CA ARG A 1127 -40.26 -9.64 -75.57
C ARG A 1127 -41.52 -10.13 -76.26
N VAL A 1128 -42.25 -9.22 -76.89
CA VAL A 1128 -43.38 -9.53 -77.78
C VAL A 1128 -43.20 -8.80 -79.10
N TRP A 1129 -43.40 -9.48 -80.22
CA TRP A 1129 -43.24 -8.92 -81.56
C TRP A 1129 -44.25 -9.48 -82.57
N GLU A 1130 -44.44 -8.76 -83.68
CA GLU A 1130 -45.25 -9.20 -84.83
C GLU A 1130 -44.48 -9.18 -86.15
#